data_AF-A0A3R6J7X6-F1
#
_entry.id   AF-A0A3R6J7X6-F1
#
_cell.length_a   1.000
_cell.length_b   1.000
_cell.length_c   1.000
_cell.angle_alpha   90.00
_cell.angle_beta   90.00
_cell.angle_gamma   90.00
#
_symmetry.space_group_name_H-M   'P 1'
#
loop_
_entity.id
_entity.type
_entity.pdbx_description
1 polymer ?
#
loop_
_entity_poly.entity_id
_entity_poly.type
_entity_poly.pdbx_seq_one_letter_code
_entity_poly.pdbx_strand_id
1 'polypeptide(L)'
;MKARGDSGGSAIGSGAGYTDSGSGGTIKISGGVVDASTYDDANTAPIGGTNTAVEITDKAVVFAYNTKKDDNTGISSTTGESQWKGIVFKGKTGKVYGNDVTLSENVVIPDGFTLTVDEGKKLTVAEDAIVVNKGTIVCSNGTLENSGTIVNKGTFTGTMTSGSNSVVTALALSADMFVPNPIPDYVYTGKTIKPGVTLKGGLGNEDVYSVSYSDNTNIGKGKIKVTANEGTWLTGNPLELSFTITKAPLTVAPKEGQILYKGETIEYETYGEIKDKAVAFSGALSISNKVIDKGTLELTTESAAIYELKFLTGVKATHFDIKPEDADVTLTPNGSNGWFTTTEGITFTAPDGFTIAQVNGDASTPTYGESFVFANAEGTNTVSYSLQRNGTTYSKSKEVKIDHTAPAITANDPVIDKLKATFTLTDATSGIASYSYKLDGGTEQTEKVEDAPKNSCQLVIENTAGSHTLVLTITDVAGNEVTYDNLSFNLLADLTVTPEKDQKLYKGESILYEVTGILDGDEPLTGALELEESGTDGIRTIKKGTLTLKEEYKTKYALTVVESVTATYVNTDPSTIDITLDEAGGNDGWYTTEGGIIFAAPASGDFVIALTGSELKADPAYESSFTWSTEGSYTVKYNLRRTTTEIVYEKTKDVKYDHTAPALKDGAPTVSYLEATFTLTDATSGIASYSYTLDDGSTDPANVGHNDNVNGDPEAPSP
;
A
#
# COMPACT_ATOMS: atom_id res chain seq x y z
N MET A 1 19.47 -57.52 56.22
CA MET A 1 20.57 -57.71 55.25
C MET A 1 20.97 -59.17 55.24
N LYS A 2 21.13 -59.79 54.06
CA LYS A 2 21.73 -61.13 53.93
C LYS A 2 23.02 -61.01 53.12
N ALA A 3 24.11 -61.60 53.58
CA ALA A 3 25.40 -61.61 52.90
C ALA A 3 25.96 -63.04 52.89
N ARG A 4 26.45 -63.49 51.73
CA ARG A 4 27.05 -64.82 51.55
C ARG A 4 28.43 -64.69 50.93
N GLY A 5 29.43 -65.34 51.54
CA GLY A 5 30.80 -65.38 51.04
C GLY A 5 31.16 -66.75 50.46
N ASP A 6 31.62 -66.78 49.21
CA ASP A 6 31.79 -68.01 48.41
C ASP A 6 33.26 -68.41 48.14
N SER A 7 34.27 -67.69 48.66
CA SER A 7 35.70 -67.99 48.37
C SER A 7 36.69 -67.43 49.41
N GLY A 8 36.84 -68.08 50.57
CA GLY A 8 37.84 -67.76 51.60
C GLY A 8 37.72 -66.40 52.33
N GLY A 9 37.05 -65.42 51.74
CA GLY A 9 36.83 -64.08 52.31
C GLY A 9 35.57 -63.97 53.16
N SER A 10 35.59 -63.10 54.18
CA SER A 10 34.43 -62.72 54.99
C SER A 10 33.28 -62.23 54.12
N ALA A 11 32.05 -62.58 54.50
CA ALA A 11 30.83 -62.16 53.80
C ALA A 11 30.56 -60.65 53.96
N ILE A 12 30.97 -60.06 55.08
CA ILE A 12 30.91 -58.61 55.32
C ILE A 12 32.24 -58.16 55.93
N GLY A 13 33.04 -57.41 55.19
CA GLY A 13 34.36 -56.93 55.63
C GLY A 13 35.46 -57.23 54.62
N SER A 14 36.69 -56.83 54.93
CA SER A 14 37.85 -57.17 54.09
C SER A 14 38.11 -58.67 54.20
N GLY A 15 37.98 -59.40 53.09
CA GLY A 15 38.12 -60.86 53.06
C GLY A 15 39.44 -61.34 53.68
N ALA A 16 39.41 -62.50 54.36
CA ALA A 16 40.56 -63.16 55.00
C ALA A 16 41.57 -63.76 54.02
N GLY A 17 41.73 -63.16 52.83
CA GLY A 17 42.64 -63.61 51.78
C GLY A 17 43.85 -62.70 51.67
N TYR A 18 45.02 -63.28 51.90
CA TYR A 18 46.37 -62.77 51.61
C TYR A 18 47.06 -61.85 52.64
N THR A 19 48.30 -62.21 52.90
CA THR A 19 49.24 -61.81 53.97
C THR A 19 49.77 -60.38 53.91
N ASP A 20 49.09 -59.45 53.23
CA ASP A 20 49.55 -58.07 53.16
C ASP A 20 48.82 -57.19 54.19
N SER A 21 49.60 -56.32 54.82
CA SER A 21 49.25 -55.37 55.88
C SER A 21 48.27 -54.28 55.41
N GLY A 22 47.12 -54.70 54.87
CA GLY A 22 46.09 -53.84 54.31
C GLY A 22 45.34 -53.04 55.37
N SER A 23 44.94 -51.84 54.96
CA SER A 23 44.16 -50.85 55.72
C SER A 23 42.83 -51.45 56.16
N GLY A 24 42.70 -51.82 57.44
CA GLY A 24 41.42 -52.23 58.01
C GLY A 24 40.43 -51.06 58.11
N GLY A 25 39.14 -51.37 58.19
CA GLY A 25 38.05 -50.38 58.29
C GLY A 25 37.13 -50.62 59.49
N THR A 26 36.10 -49.78 59.66
CA THR A 26 35.07 -49.96 60.70
C THR A 26 33.76 -50.45 60.07
N ILE A 27 33.26 -51.58 60.55
CA ILE A 27 31.91 -52.09 60.26
C ILE A 27 31.01 -51.71 61.41
N LYS A 28 30.00 -50.88 61.15
CA LYS A 28 29.01 -50.48 62.17
C LYS A 28 27.64 -51.08 61.85
N ILE A 29 27.11 -51.86 62.79
CA ILE A 29 25.79 -52.49 62.72
C ILE A 29 24.91 -51.89 63.82
N SER A 30 24.01 -50.99 63.44
CA SER A 30 23.22 -50.21 64.40
C SER A 30 21.77 -50.64 64.60
N GLY A 31 21.31 -51.66 63.87
CA GLY A 31 19.95 -52.17 63.91
C GLY A 31 19.65 -53.14 62.78
N GLY A 32 18.43 -53.67 62.72
CA GLY A 32 18.02 -54.65 61.72
C GLY A 32 18.55 -56.06 61.99
N VAL A 33 18.10 -57.00 61.15
CA VAL A 33 18.64 -58.37 61.10
C VAL A 33 19.74 -58.44 60.03
N VAL A 34 20.97 -58.74 60.43
CA VAL A 34 22.11 -59.03 59.57
C VAL A 34 22.37 -60.52 59.60
N ASP A 35 22.28 -61.18 58.46
CA ASP A 35 22.53 -62.61 58.30
C ASP A 35 23.70 -62.80 57.33
N ALA A 36 24.89 -63.01 57.90
CA ALA A 36 26.14 -63.17 57.21
C ALA A 36 26.62 -64.62 57.32
N SER A 37 26.73 -65.30 56.19
CA SER A 37 27.19 -66.69 56.15
C SER A 37 28.29 -66.94 55.15
N THR A 38 29.09 -67.97 55.40
CA THR A 38 30.14 -68.43 54.47
C THR A 38 30.04 -69.94 54.29
N TYR A 39 30.47 -70.43 53.12
CA TYR A 39 30.39 -71.85 52.76
C TYR A 39 31.76 -72.57 52.78
N ASP A 40 32.86 -71.82 52.83
CA ASP A 40 34.21 -72.37 52.84
C ASP A 40 34.62 -72.78 54.26
N ASP A 41 34.94 -74.06 54.47
CA ASP A 41 35.34 -74.63 55.78
C ASP A 41 36.54 -73.91 56.41
N ALA A 42 37.40 -73.29 55.60
CA ALA A 42 38.54 -72.52 56.08
C ALA A 42 38.17 -71.14 56.64
N ASN A 43 37.00 -70.60 56.28
CA ASN A 43 36.55 -69.30 56.75
C ASN A 43 35.83 -69.43 58.11
N THR A 44 36.48 -68.95 59.16
CA THR A 44 35.91 -68.95 60.51
C THR A 44 35.27 -67.63 60.91
N ALA A 45 35.35 -66.57 60.10
CA ALA A 45 34.85 -65.22 60.44
C ALA A 45 34.05 -64.58 59.28
N PRO A 46 32.78 -64.96 59.10
CA PRO A 46 31.86 -64.34 58.14
C PRO A 46 31.75 -62.81 58.20
N ILE A 47 31.96 -62.18 59.35
CA ILE A 47 31.98 -60.71 59.48
C ILE A 47 33.35 -60.27 59.99
N GLY A 48 33.90 -59.19 59.42
CA GLY A 48 35.16 -58.58 59.82
C GLY A 48 36.35 -59.02 58.97
N GLY A 49 37.52 -59.09 59.59
CA GLY A 49 38.80 -59.40 58.91
C GLY A 49 40.00 -58.80 59.63
N THR A 50 41.18 -58.89 59.01
CA THR A 50 42.42 -58.30 59.54
C THR A 50 42.26 -56.78 59.75
N ASN A 51 42.70 -56.26 60.89
CA ASN A 51 42.64 -54.82 61.27
C ASN A 51 41.23 -54.18 61.22
N THR A 52 40.15 -54.97 61.18
CA THR A 52 38.77 -54.44 61.06
C THR A 52 38.13 -54.27 62.43
N ALA A 53 37.59 -53.08 62.71
CA ALA A 53 36.78 -52.81 63.89
C ALA A 53 35.31 -53.17 63.61
N VAL A 54 34.66 -53.97 64.45
CA VAL A 54 33.23 -54.26 64.35
C VAL A 54 32.49 -53.68 65.55
N GLU A 55 31.57 -52.76 65.28
CA GLU A 55 30.74 -52.09 66.28
C GLU A 55 29.29 -52.53 66.11
N ILE A 56 28.73 -53.17 67.13
CA ILE A 56 27.33 -53.62 67.14
C ILE A 56 26.59 -52.84 68.22
N THR A 57 25.53 -52.13 67.85
CA THR A 57 24.77 -51.28 68.78
C THR A 57 23.30 -51.65 68.88
N ASP A 58 22.84 -51.67 70.13
CA ASP A 58 21.52 -51.97 70.69
C ASP A 58 20.62 -52.96 69.96
N LYS A 59 20.00 -52.53 68.86
CA LYS A 59 18.83 -53.21 68.27
C LYS A 59 19.20 -54.21 67.16
N ALA A 60 20.49 -54.45 66.96
CA ALA A 60 20.96 -55.34 65.92
C ALA A 60 20.76 -56.81 66.31
N VAL A 61 20.29 -57.62 65.36
CA VAL A 61 20.40 -59.07 65.41
C VAL A 61 21.37 -59.52 64.33
N VAL A 62 22.47 -60.14 64.72
CA VAL A 62 23.55 -60.50 63.81
C VAL A 62 23.73 -62.01 63.83
N PHE A 63 23.56 -62.66 62.69
CA PHE A 63 23.98 -64.02 62.44
C PHE A 63 25.30 -63.98 61.67
N ALA A 64 26.34 -64.56 62.25
CA ALA A 64 27.65 -64.67 61.63
C ALA A 64 28.11 -66.13 61.76
N TYR A 65 27.83 -66.93 60.73
CA TYR A 65 28.06 -68.38 60.79
C TYR A 65 28.61 -68.99 59.50
N ASN A 66 29.32 -70.10 59.63
CA ASN A 66 29.71 -70.94 58.50
C ASN A 66 28.68 -72.06 58.33
N THR A 67 28.20 -72.27 57.11
CA THR A 67 27.15 -73.27 56.82
C THR A 67 27.64 -74.71 56.90
N LYS A 68 28.96 -74.95 56.80
CA LYS A 68 29.57 -76.28 56.90
C LYS A 68 30.25 -76.57 58.23
N LYS A 69 30.58 -75.53 59.00
CA LYS A 69 31.26 -75.64 60.30
C LYS A 69 30.54 -74.89 61.41
N ASP A 70 30.05 -75.64 62.38
CA ASP A 70 29.25 -75.11 63.49
C ASP A 70 30.08 -74.32 64.51
N ASP A 71 31.34 -74.73 64.72
CA ASP A 71 32.30 -74.06 65.60
C ASP A 71 33.19 -73.11 64.80
N ASN A 72 32.79 -71.85 64.74
CA ASN A 72 33.51 -70.79 64.05
C ASN A 72 33.56 -69.51 64.90
N THR A 73 34.57 -68.68 64.64
CA THR A 73 34.78 -67.40 65.30
C THR A 73 33.63 -66.42 65.04
N GLY A 74 32.90 -66.56 63.93
CA GLY A 74 31.74 -65.75 63.54
C GLY A 74 32.12 -64.34 63.11
N ILE A 75 32.66 -63.56 64.04
CA ILE A 75 33.06 -62.17 63.84
C ILE A 75 34.54 -62.01 64.24
N SER A 76 35.37 -61.50 63.33
CA SER A 76 36.76 -61.11 63.59
C SER A 76 36.85 -59.59 63.72
N SER A 77 37.12 -59.09 64.92
CA SER A 77 37.08 -57.66 65.24
C SER A 77 38.27 -57.24 66.10
N THR A 78 38.81 -56.05 65.85
CA THR A 78 39.74 -55.37 66.77
C THR A 78 39.03 -54.66 67.92
N THR A 79 37.72 -54.41 67.80
CA THR A 79 36.84 -53.90 68.87
C THR A 79 36.47 -55.03 69.81
N GLY A 80 36.57 -54.80 71.12
CA GLY A 80 36.25 -55.80 72.14
C GLY A 80 34.76 -56.08 72.26
N GLU A 81 34.38 -57.35 72.44
CA GLU A 81 32.98 -57.80 72.53
C GLU A 81 32.21 -57.16 73.70
N SER A 82 32.91 -56.69 74.74
CA SER A 82 32.30 -55.95 75.87
C SER A 82 31.66 -54.63 75.45
N GLN A 83 32.01 -54.11 74.27
CA GLN A 83 31.46 -52.89 73.69
C GLN A 83 30.23 -53.16 72.82
N TRP A 84 29.94 -54.42 72.49
CA TRP A 84 28.77 -54.77 71.69
C TRP A 84 27.50 -54.68 72.51
N LYS A 85 26.44 -54.20 71.87
CA LYS A 85 25.08 -54.19 72.39
C LYS A 85 24.14 -54.76 71.32
N GLY A 86 23.42 -55.83 71.61
CA GLY A 86 22.52 -56.50 70.65
C GLY A 86 22.51 -58.03 70.80
N ILE A 87 21.88 -58.71 69.84
CA ILE A 87 21.86 -60.18 69.77
C ILE A 87 22.85 -60.61 68.70
N VAL A 88 23.85 -61.42 69.07
CA VAL A 88 24.89 -61.85 68.12
C VAL A 88 25.07 -63.36 68.19
N PHE A 89 24.86 -64.03 67.05
CA PHE A 89 25.15 -65.42 66.81
C PHE A 89 26.52 -65.56 66.14
N LYS A 90 27.45 -66.21 66.84
CA LYS A 90 28.75 -66.63 66.33
C LYS A 90 28.67 -68.13 66.11
N GLY A 91 28.73 -68.56 64.85
CA GLY A 91 28.31 -69.90 64.47
C GLY A 91 26.85 -70.13 64.84
N LYS A 92 26.54 -71.32 65.38
CA LYS A 92 25.18 -71.67 65.82
C LYS A 92 24.85 -71.19 67.23
N THR A 93 25.74 -70.45 67.90
CA THR A 93 25.53 -69.99 69.28
C THR A 93 25.35 -68.48 69.34
N GLY A 94 24.18 -68.06 69.83
CA GLY A 94 23.77 -66.67 70.04
C GLY A 94 23.75 -66.27 71.49
N LYS A 95 24.18 -65.03 71.75
CA LYS A 95 24.13 -64.42 73.08
C LYS A 95 23.60 -62.99 73.01
N VAL A 96 23.15 -62.52 74.17
CA VAL A 96 22.80 -61.11 74.41
C VAL A 96 24.06 -60.36 74.86
N TYR A 97 24.51 -59.41 74.04
CA TYR A 97 25.65 -58.53 74.34
C TYR A 97 25.12 -57.18 74.85
N GLY A 98 25.74 -56.63 75.90
CA GLY A 98 25.17 -55.55 76.73
C GLY A 98 24.40 -56.10 77.94
N ASN A 99 24.00 -55.25 78.90
CA ASN A 99 23.25 -55.69 80.10
C ASN A 99 21.73 -55.69 79.90
N ASP A 100 21.25 -54.81 79.03
CA ASP A 100 19.83 -54.64 78.70
C ASP A 100 19.72 -54.37 77.19
N VAL A 101 19.03 -55.24 76.47
CA VAL A 101 18.90 -55.24 75.01
C VAL A 101 17.44 -55.33 74.62
N THR A 102 17.02 -54.52 73.65
CA THR A 102 15.68 -54.59 73.07
C THR A 102 15.72 -55.11 71.64
N LEU A 103 15.00 -56.20 71.38
CA LEU A 103 14.74 -56.72 70.05
C LEU A 103 13.49 -56.04 69.48
N SER A 104 13.69 -55.11 68.55
CA SER A 104 12.61 -54.39 67.84
C SER A 104 12.33 -54.93 66.43
N GLU A 105 13.06 -55.97 66.00
CA GLU A 105 13.01 -56.50 64.65
C GLU A 105 12.33 -57.86 64.63
N ASN A 106 11.59 -58.12 63.56
CA ASN A 106 11.08 -59.46 63.28
C ASN A 106 12.26 -60.37 62.88
N VAL A 107 12.39 -61.52 63.53
CA VAL A 107 13.54 -62.42 63.30
C VAL A 107 13.16 -63.88 63.43
N VAL A 108 13.80 -64.72 62.62
CA VAL A 108 13.76 -66.18 62.74
C VAL A 108 15.06 -66.64 63.38
N ILE A 109 14.98 -67.35 64.52
CA ILE A 109 16.11 -68.09 65.06
C ILE A 109 16.08 -69.47 64.38
N PRO A 110 17.05 -69.80 63.51
CA PRO A 110 16.99 -71.02 62.69
C PRO A 110 17.12 -72.30 63.52
N ASP A 111 16.72 -73.43 62.93
CA ASP A 111 16.93 -74.74 63.55
C ASP A 111 18.42 -75.03 63.77
N GLY A 112 18.75 -75.70 64.88
CA GLY A 112 20.12 -75.95 65.33
C GLY A 112 20.83 -74.74 65.95
N PHE A 113 20.27 -73.52 65.88
CA PHE A 113 20.84 -72.35 66.56
C PHE A 113 20.36 -72.27 68.01
N THR A 114 21.19 -71.73 68.90
CA THR A 114 20.82 -71.54 70.32
C THR A 114 21.03 -70.09 70.73
N LEU A 115 20.00 -69.40 71.19
CA LEU A 115 20.09 -68.08 71.81
C LEU A 115 20.08 -68.23 73.34
N THR A 116 21.14 -67.78 73.99
CA THR A 116 21.25 -67.78 75.46
C THR A 116 21.19 -66.36 76.02
N VAL A 117 20.31 -66.17 77.00
CA VAL A 117 20.30 -64.98 77.88
C VAL A 117 21.07 -65.35 79.14
N ASP A 118 22.33 -64.89 79.21
CA ASP A 118 23.25 -65.19 80.31
C ASP A 118 22.84 -64.49 81.62
N GLU A 119 23.44 -64.91 82.74
CA GLU A 119 23.20 -64.33 84.06
C GLU A 119 23.51 -62.82 84.10
N GLY A 120 22.62 -62.06 84.75
CA GLY A 120 22.71 -60.60 84.84
C GLY A 120 22.38 -59.86 83.53
N LYS A 121 21.92 -60.56 82.49
CA LYS A 121 21.48 -59.98 81.22
C LYS A 121 19.96 -59.94 81.10
N LYS A 122 19.45 -58.89 80.45
CA LYS A 122 18.04 -58.72 80.11
C LYS A 122 17.85 -58.60 78.59
N LEU A 123 16.90 -59.36 78.05
CA LEU A 123 16.40 -59.22 76.69
C LEU A 123 14.91 -58.87 76.73
N THR A 124 14.54 -57.78 76.08
CA THR A 124 13.14 -57.38 75.87
C THR A 124 12.77 -57.56 74.40
N VAL A 125 11.76 -58.38 74.11
CA VAL A 125 11.11 -58.43 72.78
C VAL A 125 10.06 -57.33 72.73
N ALA A 126 10.22 -56.35 71.85
CA ALA A 126 9.32 -55.18 71.76
C ALA A 126 7.92 -55.55 71.24
N GLU A 127 6.92 -54.71 71.50
CA GLU A 127 5.48 -54.96 71.23
C GLU A 127 5.16 -55.44 69.80
N ASP A 128 5.80 -54.85 68.79
CA ASP A 128 5.56 -55.20 67.38
C ASP A 128 6.54 -56.24 66.83
N ALA A 129 7.48 -56.72 67.64
CA ALA A 129 8.50 -57.66 67.20
C ALA A 129 7.99 -59.11 67.26
N ILE A 130 8.19 -59.83 66.16
CA ILE A 130 7.85 -61.23 65.99
C ILE A 130 9.14 -62.05 65.96
N VAL A 131 9.31 -62.92 66.95
CA VAL A 131 10.42 -63.87 67.03
C VAL A 131 9.91 -65.27 66.72
N VAL A 132 10.36 -65.85 65.62
CA VAL A 132 10.07 -67.26 65.31
C VAL A 132 11.25 -68.09 65.77
N ASN A 133 11.10 -68.80 66.89
CA ASN A 133 12.14 -69.68 67.42
C ASN A 133 12.00 -71.10 66.85
N LYS A 134 12.95 -71.53 66.03
CA LYS A 134 13.06 -72.93 65.55
C LYS A 134 14.19 -73.69 66.22
N GLY A 135 15.20 -72.97 66.69
CA GLY A 135 16.30 -73.52 67.45
C GLY A 135 15.97 -73.60 68.94
N THR A 136 16.92 -73.21 69.78
CA THR A 136 16.79 -73.23 71.24
C THR A 136 16.88 -71.81 71.79
N ILE A 137 15.92 -71.40 72.62
CA ILE A 137 16.07 -70.23 73.50
C ILE A 137 16.31 -70.72 74.92
N VAL A 138 17.40 -70.25 75.54
CA VAL A 138 17.77 -70.54 76.92
C VAL A 138 17.80 -69.24 77.71
N CYS A 139 16.85 -69.06 78.63
CA CYS A 139 16.80 -67.91 79.54
C CYS A 139 16.82 -68.32 81.02
N SER A 140 17.16 -69.58 81.34
CA SER A 140 17.13 -70.10 82.72
C SER A 140 17.97 -69.31 83.73
N ASN A 141 19.03 -68.63 83.28
CA ASN A 141 19.94 -67.87 84.14
C ASN A 141 19.81 -66.35 83.98
N GLY A 142 19.13 -65.87 82.93
CA GLY A 142 18.97 -64.46 82.61
C GLY A 142 17.52 -63.99 82.67
N THR A 143 17.24 -62.75 82.27
CA THR A 143 15.87 -62.20 82.24
C THR A 143 15.39 -62.02 80.80
N LEU A 144 14.24 -62.62 80.46
CA LEU A 144 13.56 -62.41 79.19
C LEU A 144 12.19 -61.78 79.47
N GLU A 145 11.96 -60.59 78.90
CA GLU A 145 10.68 -59.89 78.88
C GLU A 145 10.11 -59.92 77.46
N ASN A 146 8.86 -60.32 77.30
CA ASN A 146 8.21 -60.35 76.00
C ASN A 146 7.02 -59.40 75.98
N SER A 147 7.19 -58.25 75.35
CA SER A 147 6.08 -57.36 75.00
C SER A 147 5.52 -57.69 73.61
N GLY A 148 6.30 -58.36 72.76
CA GLY A 148 5.91 -58.78 71.42
C GLY A 148 5.36 -60.19 71.34
N THR A 149 5.68 -60.88 70.25
CA THR A 149 5.23 -62.26 69.99
C THR A 149 6.40 -63.20 69.76
N ILE A 150 6.54 -64.20 70.62
CA ILE A 150 7.48 -65.31 70.43
C ILE A 150 6.70 -66.53 69.96
N VAL A 151 6.93 -66.94 68.72
CA VAL A 151 6.39 -68.18 68.12
C VAL A 151 7.42 -69.30 68.32
N ASN A 152 7.23 -70.16 69.31
CA ASN A 152 8.15 -71.24 69.62
C ASN A 152 7.80 -72.53 68.89
N LYS A 153 8.69 -72.94 67.98
CA LYS A 153 8.68 -74.21 67.24
C LYS A 153 9.84 -75.13 67.61
N GLY A 154 10.87 -74.60 68.26
CA GLY A 154 11.97 -75.37 68.79
C GLY A 154 11.88 -75.55 70.31
N THR A 155 13.05 -75.51 70.95
CA THR A 155 13.16 -75.69 72.40
C THR A 155 13.17 -74.33 73.10
N PHE A 156 12.38 -74.18 74.16
CA PHE A 156 12.42 -73.00 75.03
C PHE A 156 12.65 -73.47 76.47
N THR A 157 13.70 -72.96 77.11
CA THR A 157 14.08 -73.33 78.49
C THR A 157 14.27 -72.09 79.34
N GLY A 158 13.75 -72.12 80.57
CA GLY A 158 13.70 -70.98 81.48
C GLY A 158 12.29 -70.42 81.64
N THR A 159 12.18 -69.29 82.35
CA THR A 159 10.90 -68.62 82.63
C THR A 159 10.95 -67.15 82.21
N MET A 160 9.81 -66.63 81.76
CA MET A 160 9.63 -65.21 81.45
C MET A 160 9.33 -64.39 82.71
N THR A 161 9.65 -63.10 82.70
CA THR A 161 9.23 -62.18 83.77
C THR A 161 7.71 -62.08 83.84
N SER A 162 7.16 -62.01 85.06
CA SER A 162 5.73 -61.83 85.31
C SER A 162 5.18 -60.58 84.59
N GLY A 163 4.07 -60.74 83.84
CA GLY A 163 3.48 -59.67 83.03
C GLY A 163 3.90 -59.65 81.55
N SER A 164 4.83 -60.52 81.13
CA SER A 164 5.16 -60.71 79.71
C SER A 164 4.06 -61.45 78.94
N ASN A 165 3.95 -61.18 77.65
CA ASN A 165 3.15 -61.96 76.71
C ASN A 165 3.63 -63.42 76.67
N SER A 166 2.67 -64.34 76.65
CA SER A 166 2.95 -65.78 76.54
C SER A 166 3.64 -66.12 75.24
N VAL A 167 4.49 -67.15 75.30
CA VAL A 167 5.03 -67.82 74.11
C VAL A 167 3.89 -68.58 73.43
N VAL A 168 3.74 -68.40 72.12
CA VAL A 168 2.71 -69.06 71.30
C VAL A 168 3.34 -70.12 70.40
N THR A 169 2.56 -71.10 69.96
CA THR A 169 3.01 -72.12 68.99
C THR A 169 2.59 -71.81 67.56
N ALA A 170 1.73 -70.82 67.36
CA ALA A 170 1.27 -70.37 66.05
C ALA A 170 0.93 -68.87 66.07
N LEU A 171 1.01 -68.22 64.91
CA LEU A 171 0.68 -66.81 64.72
C LEU A 171 -0.40 -66.64 63.64
N ALA A 172 -1.47 -65.92 63.96
CA ALA A 172 -2.52 -65.64 62.99
C ALA A 172 -2.07 -64.59 61.94
N LEU A 173 -2.46 -64.79 60.69
CA LEU A 173 -2.23 -63.84 59.59
C LEU A 173 -2.80 -62.44 59.90
N SER A 174 -2.01 -61.42 59.60
CA SER A 174 -2.44 -60.01 59.65
C SER A 174 -1.73 -59.18 58.56
N ALA A 175 -2.37 -58.10 58.10
CA ALA A 175 -1.90 -57.28 56.97
C ALA A 175 -0.64 -56.48 57.28
N ASP A 176 -0.47 -56.07 58.53
CA ASP A 176 0.72 -55.40 59.03
C ASP A 176 1.98 -56.29 59.00
N MET A 177 1.85 -57.60 58.83
CA MET A 177 2.98 -58.52 58.71
C MET A 177 3.66 -58.47 57.33
N PHE A 178 3.05 -57.85 56.32
CA PHE A 178 3.54 -57.86 54.94
C PHE A 178 4.12 -56.51 54.50
N VAL A 179 5.06 -56.56 53.54
CA VAL A 179 5.63 -55.40 52.83
C VAL A 179 5.59 -55.61 51.31
N PRO A 180 5.33 -54.55 50.53
CA PRO A 180 4.96 -53.21 50.98
C PRO A 180 3.51 -53.16 51.53
N ASN A 181 3.29 -52.40 52.61
CA ASN A 181 1.97 -52.09 53.15
C ASN A 181 1.90 -50.59 53.50
N PRO A 182 1.05 -49.78 52.84
CA PRO A 182 0.13 -50.18 51.76
C PRO A 182 0.89 -50.61 50.50
N ILE A 183 0.23 -51.41 49.65
CA ILE A 183 0.76 -51.81 48.35
C ILE A 183 0.66 -50.60 47.42
N PRO A 184 1.70 -50.23 46.66
CA PRO A 184 1.65 -49.08 45.77
C PRO A 184 0.64 -49.29 44.63
N ASP A 185 0.19 -48.18 44.06
CA ASP A 185 -0.65 -48.20 42.87
C ASP A 185 0.18 -48.57 41.62
N TYR A 186 -0.48 -49.22 40.68
CA TYR A 186 0.12 -49.64 39.41
C TYR A 186 -0.65 -49.06 38.23
N VAL A 187 0.04 -48.78 37.14
CA VAL A 187 -0.59 -48.34 35.90
C VAL A 187 -1.04 -49.55 35.09
N TYR A 188 -2.21 -49.47 34.47
CA TYR A 188 -2.68 -50.50 33.54
C TYR A 188 -1.74 -50.65 32.34
N THR A 189 -1.34 -51.90 32.06
CA THR A 189 -0.40 -52.23 30.96
C THR A 189 -0.98 -53.20 29.94
N GLY A 190 -2.27 -53.55 30.06
CA GLY A 190 -2.90 -54.62 29.28
C GLY A 190 -2.48 -56.05 29.68
N LYS A 191 -1.63 -56.19 30.70
CA LYS A 191 -1.14 -57.48 31.21
C LYS A 191 -1.46 -57.63 32.70
N THR A 192 -1.43 -58.87 33.17
CA THR A 192 -1.60 -59.22 34.57
C THR A 192 -0.51 -58.58 35.45
N ILE A 193 -0.92 -57.94 36.55
CA ILE A 193 -0.04 -57.30 37.53
C ILE A 193 0.04 -58.19 38.78
N LYS A 194 1.25 -58.53 39.21
CA LYS A 194 1.50 -59.38 40.39
C LYS A 194 2.44 -58.67 41.36
N PRO A 195 1.93 -57.78 42.23
CA PRO A 195 2.76 -57.12 43.23
C PRO A 195 3.41 -58.15 44.15
N GLY A 196 4.72 -58.02 44.38
CA GLY A 196 5.41 -58.86 45.35
C GLY A 196 4.98 -58.48 46.77
N VAL A 197 4.57 -59.47 47.56
CA VAL A 197 4.32 -59.31 48.99
C VAL A 197 5.19 -60.29 49.78
N THR A 198 5.90 -59.77 50.77
CA THR A 198 6.80 -60.56 51.62
C THR A 198 6.55 -60.27 53.08
N LEU A 199 6.78 -61.25 53.95
CA LEU A 199 6.72 -61.01 55.39
C LEU A 199 7.87 -60.09 55.84
N LYS A 200 7.56 -59.16 56.73
CA LYS A 200 8.53 -58.25 57.37
C LYS A 200 9.64 -59.04 58.08
N GLY A 201 10.86 -58.50 58.05
CA GLY A 201 12.02 -59.05 58.79
C GLY A 201 12.51 -60.44 58.35
N GLY A 202 12.16 -60.89 57.14
CA GLY A 202 12.70 -62.14 56.60
C GLY A 202 12.03 -63.41 57.11
N LEU A 203 10.83 -63.29 57.69
CA LEU A 203 10.01 -64.41 58.19
C LEU A 203 9.53 -65.39 57.09
N GLY A 204 9.65 -65.05 55.80
CA GLY A 204 9.04 -65.79 54.68
C GLY A 204 9.86 -66.91 54.02
N ASN A 205 11.04 -67.30 54.53
CA ASN A 205 11.98 -68.17 53.80
C ASN A 205 11.61 -69.66 53.68
N GLU A 206 10.43 -70.11 54.13
CA GLU A 206 10.08 -71.54 54.24
C GLU A 206 8.70 -71.90 53.67
N ASP A 207 8.26 -71.24 52.59
CA ASP A 207 6.96 -71.53 51.97
C ASP A 207 5.82 -71.59 53.01
N VAL A 208 5.82 -70.63 53.95
CA VAL A 208 4.86 -70.60 55.08
C VAL A 208 3.50 -70.01 54.71
N TYR A 209 3.43 -69.41 53.52
CA TYR A 209 2.21 -68.91 52.92
C TYR A 209 2.26 -69.09 51.40
N SER A 210 1.09 -69.05 50.78
CA SER A 210 0.92 -68.97 49.33
C SER A 210 0.21 -67.67 48.96
N VAL A 211 0.55 -67.14 47.79
CA VAL A 211 -0.04 -65.91 47.24
C VAL A 211 -0.79 -66.25 45.97
N SER A 212 -2.04 -65.82 45.91
CA SER A 212 -2.85 -65.86 44.68
C SER A 212 -3.39 -64.46 44.39
N TYR A 213 -3.69 -64.20 43.12
CA TYR A 213 -4.14 -62.89 42.65
C TYR A 213 -5.46 -63.03 41.91
N SER A 214 -6.34 -62.05 42.10
CA SER A 214 -7.59 -61.89 41.35
C SER A 214 -7.84 -60.42 41.07
N ASP A 215 -8.71 -60.12 40.09
CA ASP A 215 -9.04 -58.75 39.66
C ASP A 215 -7.80 -57.91 39.27
N ASN A 216 -6.70 -58.57 38.87
CA ASN A 216 -5.36 -57.98 38.74
C ASN A 216 -4.90 -57.74 37.30
N THR A 217 -5.84 -57.80 36.35
CA THR A 217 -5.57 -57.54 34.93
C THR A 217 -6.19 -56.22 34.49
N ASN A 218 -7.33 -55.82 35.06
CA ASN A 218 -8.11 -54.66 34.63
C ASN A 218 -7.97 -53.49 35.61
N ILE A 219 -8.26 -52.29 35.12
CA ILE A 219 -8.32 -51.04 35.93
C ILE A 219 -9.35 -51.21 37.05
N GLY A 220 -8.99 -50.73 38.24
CA GLY A 220 -9.80 -50.90 39.45
C GLY A 220 -8.97 -51.41 40.63
N LYS A 221 -9.59 -52.18 41.52
CA LYS A 221 -8.91 -52.75 42.68
C LYS A 221 -8.51 -54.19 42.41
N GLY A 222 -7.21 -54.43 42.30
CA GLY A 222 -6.64 -55.77 42.29
C GLY A 222 -6.58 -56.34 43.70
N LYS A 223 -6.73 -57.67 43.81
CA LYS A 223 -6.73 -58.39 45.08
C LYS A 223 -5.56 -59.36 45.14
N ILE A 224 -4.98 -59.45 46.33
CA ILE A 224 -3.94 -60.41 46.69
C ILE A 224 -4.49 -61.23 47.85
N LYS A 225 -4.66 -62.53 47.64
CA LYS A 225 -5.08 -63.46 48.68
C LYS A 225 -3.87 -64.20 49.19
N VAL A 226 -3.56 -63.98 50.47
CA VAL A 226 -2.50 -64.65 51.20
C VAL A 226 -3.11 -65.76 52.06
N THR A 227 -2.68 -67.00 51.83
CA THR A 227 -3.15 -68.16 52.59
C THR A 227 -1.98 -68.75 53.35
N ALA A 228 -2.12 -68.92 54.66
CA ALA A 228 -1.13 -69.63 55.45
C ALA A 228 -1.12 -71.10 55.03
N ASN A 229 0.06 -71.67 54.83
CA ASN A 229 0.17 -73.06 54.39
C ASN A 229 -0.03 -74.00 55.59
N GLU A 230 -0.71 -75.13 55.37
CA GLU A 230 -1.00 -76.11 56.42
C GLU A 230 0.27 -76.66 57.07
N GLY A 231 0.20 -76.94 58.37
CA GLY A 231 1.33 -77.50 59.14
C GLY A 231 2.46 -76.52 59.46
N THR A 232 2.31 -75.23 59.14
CA THR A 232 3.33 -74.20 59.41
C THR A 232 3.08 -73.45 60.71
N TRP A 233 3.94 -72.49 61.06
CA TRP A 233 3.78 -71.65 62.24
C TRP A 233 2.81 -70.48 62.03
N LEU A 234 2.51 -70.17 60.78
CA LEU A 234 1.54 -69.15 60.41
C LEU A 234 0.18 -69.83 60.24
N THR A 235 -0.87 -69.24 60.82
CA THR A 235 -2.23 -69.80 60.83
C THR A 235 -3.26 -68.71 60.60
N GLY A 236 -4.55 -69.05 60.69
CA GLY A 236 -5.66 -68.11 60.54
C GLY A 236 -6.32 -68.17 59.17
N ASN A 237 -7.37 -67.36 59.02
CA ASN A 237 -8.14 -67.30 57.78
C ASN A 237 -7.31 -66.63 56.66
N PRO A 238 -7.55 -66.97 55.39
CA PRO A 238 -6.92 -66.28 54.28
C PRO A 238 -7.14 -64.77 54.37
N LEU A 239 -6.06 -64.02 54.16
CA LEU A 239 -6.04 -62.57 54.24
C LEU A 239 -6.13 -61.97 52.83
N GLU A 240 -7.03 -61.00 52.66
CA GLU A 240 -7.14 -60.23 51.42
C GLU A 240 -6.45 -58.87 51.56
N LEU A 241 -5.44 -58.64 50.72
CA LEU A 241 -4.80 -57.33 50.51
C LEU A 241 -5.27 -56.77 49.16
N SER A 242 -5.18 -55.45 48.99
CA SER A 242 -5.60 -54.80 47.74
C SER A 242 -4.59 -53.77 47.25
N PHE A 243 -4.59 -53.54 45.93
CA PHE A 243 -3.83 -52.49 45.26
C PHE A 243 -4.68 -51.87 44.15
N THR A 244 -4.37 -50.65 43.77
CA THR A 244 -5.10 -49.96 42.70
C THR A 244 -4.36 -50.13 41.37
N ILE A 245 -5.11 -50.44 40.31
CA ILE A 245 -4.67 -50.36 38.93
C ILE A 245 -5.32 -49.11 38.32
N THR A 246 -4.53 -48.09 38.05
CA THR A 246 -4.97 -46.80 37.47
C THR A 246 -4.92 -46.82 35.94
N LYS A 247 -5.58 -45.85 35.32
CA LYS A 247 -5.56 -45.66 33.86
C LYS A 247 -4.14 -45.35 33.37
N ALA A 248 -3.84 -45.74 32.13
CA ALA A 248 -2.56 -45.41 31.51
C ALA A 248 -2.53 -43.95 31.04
N PRO A 249 -1.47 -43.18 31.32
CA PRO A 249 -1.37 -41.82 30.79
C PRO A 249 -1.20 -41.87 29.28
N LEU A 250 -2.01 -41.10 28.56
CA LEU A 250 -1.91 -40.93 27.11
C LEU A 250 -1.78 -39.44 26.80
N THR A 251 -0.68 -39.05 26.17
CA THR A 251 -0.41 -37.65 25.83
C THR A 251 -0.73 -37.38 24.37
N VAL A 252 -1.53 -36.34 24.11
CA VAL A 252 -1.70 -35.74 22.78
C VAL A 252 -0.75 -34.55 22.66
N ALA A 253 0.10 -34.57 21.64
CA ALA A 253 1.07 -33.52 21.34
C ALA A 253 0.82 -32.94 19.95
N PRO A 254 0.28 -31.71 19.83
CA PRO A 254 0.17 -31.03 18.56
C PRO A 254 1.53 -30.84 17.90
N LYS A 255 1.62 -30.94 16.57
CA LYS A 255 2.87 -30.67 15.85
C LYS A 255 3.20 -29.17 15.92
N GLU A 256 4.46 -28.83 16.16
CA GLU A 256 4.91 -27.44 16.23
C GLU A 256 5.07 -26.82 14.83
N GLY A 257 4.87 -25.50 14.72
CA GLY A 257 5.16 -24.76 13.49
C GLY A 257 4.15 -24.95 12.36
N GLN A 258 2.98 -25.51 12.64
CA GLN A 258 1.91 -25.67 11.66
C GLN A 258 1.44 -24.30 11.14
N ILE A 259 1.18 -24.22 9.84
CA ILE A 259 0.46 -23.11 9.20
C ILE A 259 -0.97 -23.61 8.97
N LEU A 260 -1.95 -22.93 9.55
CA LEU A 260 -3.35 -23.34 9.57
C LEU A 260 -4.24 -22.23 9.02
N TYR A 261 -5.09 -22.57 8.04
CA TYR A 261 -6.18 -21.75 7.55
C TYR A 261 -7.50 -22.20 8.17
N LYS A 262 -8.50 -21.33 8.13
CA LYS A 262 -9.82 -21.57 8.74
C LYS A 262 -10.44 -22.86 8.21
N GLY A 263 -10.74 -23.78 9.14
CA GLY A 263 -11.37 -25.06 8.84
C GLY A 263 -10.39 -26.21 8.56
N GLU A 264 -9.08 -25.96 8.54
CA GLU A 264 -8.08 -27.03 8.45
C GLU A 264 -7.95 -27.81 9.77
N THR A 265 -7.71 -29.11 9.64
CA THR A 265 -7.51 -30.01 10.79
C THR A 265 -6.12 -29.79 11.39
N ILE A 266 -6.05 -29.69 12.71
CA ILE A 266 -4.78 -29.59 13.44
C ILE A 266 -4.14 -30.98 13.55
N GLU A 267 -2.90 -31.11 13.10
CA GLU A 267 -2.14 -32.35 13.22
C GLU A 267 -1.54 -32.51 14.63
N TYR A 268 -1.54 -33.74 15.13
CA TYR A 268 -0.98 -34.11 16.42
C TYR A 268 -0.47 -35.56 16.41
N GLU A 269 0.35 -35.87 17.41
CA GLU A 269 0.84 -37.22 17.70
C GLU A 269 0.41 -37.68 19.09
N THR A 270 0.41 -38.99 19.31
CA THR A 270 0.01 -39.63 20.56
C THR A 270 1.17 -40.41 21.18
N TYR A 271 1.29 -40.34 22.51
CA TYR A 271 2.34 -41.00 23.29
C TYR A 271 1.75 -41.71 24.51
N GLY A 272 2.19 -42.94 24.79
CA GLY A 272 1.69 -43.75 25.93
C GLY A 272 0.64 -44.81 25.56
N GLU A 273 0.51 -45.12 24.27
CA GLU A 273 -0.38 -46.16 23.78
C GLU A 273 0.04 -47.55 24.27
N ILE A 274 -0.95 -48.35 24.67
CA ILE A 274 -0.74 -49.75 25.02
C ILE A 274 -0.89 -50.59 23.75
N LYS A 275 0.07 -51.49 23.54
CA LYS A 275 0.04 -52.43 22.41
C LYS A 275 -1.30 -53.18 22.37
N ASP A 276 -1.88 -53.28 21.17
CA ASP A 276 -3.15 -53.96 20.89
C ASP A 276 -4.40 -53.30 21.56
N LYS A 277 -4.27 -52.04 22.01
CA LYS A 277 -5.37 -51.21 22.52
C LYS A 277 -5.48 -49.91 21.75
N ALA A 278 -6.31 -49.92 20.71
CA ALA A 278 -6.56 -48.76 19.87
C ALA A 278 -7.05 -47.55 20.69
N VAL A 279 -6.57 -46.38 20.31
CA VAL A 279 -6.99 -45.10 20.87
C VAL A 279 -7.97 -44.46 19.89
N ALA A 280 -9.08 -43.95 20.41
CA ALA A 280 -10.06 -43.19 19.66
C ALA A 280 -10.41 -41.89 20.39
N PHE A 281 -10.55 -40.83 19.59
CA PHE A 281 -10.91 -39.49 20.05
C PHE A 281 -12.24 -39.04 19.47
N SER A 282 -12.89 -38.11 20.15
CA SER A 282 -14.03 -37.32 19.67
C SER A 282 -13.72 -35.83 19.83
N GLY A 283 -14.38 -34.99 19.04
CA GLY A 283 -14.12 -33.55 19.04
C GLY A 283 -12.83 -33.20 18.29
N ALA A 284 -12.35 -31.97 18.48
CA ALA A 284 -11.18 -31.46 17.78
C ALA A 284 -10.36 -30.53 18.67
N LEU A 285 -9.07 -30.45 18.36
CA LEU A 285 -8.21 -29.39 18.88
C LEU A 285 -8.69 -28.03 18.37
N SER A 286 -8.39 -26.98 19.12
CA SER A 286 -8.69 -25.60 18.74
C SER A 286 -7.42 -24.77 18.72
N ILE A 287 -7.46 -23.62 18.08
CA ILE A 287 -6.37 -22.65 18.11
C ILE A 287 -6.90 -21.29 18.56
N SER A 288 -6.21 -20.70 19.53
CA SER A 288 -6.51 -19.37 20.05
C SER A 288 -5.20 -18.62 20.28
N ASN A 289 -5.14 -17.35 19.87
CA ASN A 289 -3.95 -16.52 20.06
C ASN A 289 -2.63 -17.19 19.59
N LYS A 290 -2.65 -17.90 18.45
CA LYS A 290 -1.51 -18.64 17.88
C LYS A 290 -0.98 -19.80 18.74
N VAL A 291 -1.76 -20.25 19.73
CA VAL A 291 -1.46 -21.41 20.58
C VAL A 291 -2.53 -22.46 20.35
N ILE A 292 -2.11 -23.72 20.16
CA ILE A 292 -3.02 -24.84 20.03
C ILE A 292 -3.48 -25.27 21.43
N ASP A 293 -4.79 -25.31 21.61
CA ASP A 293 -5.47 -25.71 22.82
C ASP A 293 -6.18 -27.05 22.62
N LYS A 294 -6.49 -27.72 23.73
CA LYS A 294 -7.23 -28.99 23.74
C LYS A 294 -8.57 -28.90 23.01
N GLY A 295 -9.21 -27.73 23.01
CA GLY A 295 -10.52 -27.53 22.39
C GLY A 295 -11.56 -28.48 22.97
N THR A 296 -12.29 -29.16 22.09
CA THR A 296 -13.29 -30.19 22.43
C THR A 296 -12.73 -31.60 22.33
N LEU A 297 -11.42 -31.76 22.12
CA LEU A 297 -10.80 -33.07 21.96
C LEU A 297 -10.90 -33.89 23.25
N GLU A 298 -11.56 -35.02 23.18
CA GLU A 298 -11.75 -35.95 24.29
C GLU A 298 -11.54 -37.39 23.83
N LEU A 299 -11.24 -38.28 24.78
CA LEU A 299 -11.23 -39.71 24.51
C LEU A 299 -12.67 -40.20 24.37
N THR A 300 -12.91 -41.13 23.43
CA THR A 300 -14.20 -41.84 23.40
C THR A 300 -14.41 -42.64 24.67
N THR A 301 -15.66 -43.01 25.01
CA THR A 301 -16.00 -43.77 26.21
C THR A 301 -15.13 -45.02 26.39
N GLU A 302 -14.86 -45.76 25.31
CA GLU A 302 -14.03 -46.97 25.34
C GLU A 302 -12.56 -46.65 25.66
N SER A 303 -11.99 -45.61 25.04
CA SER A 303 -10.60 -45.20 25.28
C SER A 303 -10.44 -44.54 26.65
N ALA A 304 -11.42 -43.75 27.09
CA ALA A 304 -11.46 -43.10 28.40
C ALA A 304 -11.55 -44.10 29.55
N ALA A 305 -12.04 -45.33 29.31
CA ALA A 305 -12.02 -46.40 30.31
C ALA A 305 -10.60 -46.92 30.58
N ILE A 306 -9.67 -46.76 29.62
CA ILE A 306 -8.31 -47.31 29.65
C ILE A 306 -7.27 -46.23 29.95
N TYR A 307 -7.42 -45.06 29.32
CA TYR A 307 -6.42 -44.01 29.31
C TYR A 307 -6.87 -42.78 30.09
N GLU A 308 -5.89 -42.13 30.72
CA GLU A 308 -6.03 -40.79 31.27
C GLU A 308 -5.39 -39.80 30.29
N LEU A 309 -6.22 -38.97 29.66
CA LEU A 309 -5.77 -38.00 28.66
C LEU A 309 -4.92 -36.90 29.30
N LYS A 310 -3.71 -36.74 28.80
CA LYS A 310 -2.81 -35.61 29.01
C LYS A 310 -2.67 -34.83 27.71
N PHE A 311 -2.51 -33.52 27.81
CA PHE A 311 -2.39 -32.64 26.65
C PHE A 311 -1.14 -31.78 26.80
N LEU A 312 -0.29 -31.76 25.78
CA LEU A 312 0.88 -30.89 25.74
C LEU A 312 0.44 -29.46 25.43
N THR A 313 0.57 -28.57 26.41
CA THR A 313 0.15 -27.17 26.30
C THR A 313 1.27 -26.28 25.75
N GLY A 314 0.90 -25.13 25.19
CA GLY A 314 1.86 -24.10 24.78
C GLY A 314 2.49 -24.29 23.40
N VAL A 315 2.01 -25.25 22.60
CA VAL A 315 2.47 -25.46 21.22
C VAL A 315 1.97 -24.33 20.32
N LYS A 316 2.88 -23.67 19.61
CA LYS A 316 2.57 -22.54 18.73
C LYS A 316 2.33 -22.96 17.29
N ALA A 317 1.43 -22.24 16.62
CA ALA A 317 1.15 -22.39 15.19
C ALA A 317 0.75 -21.04 14.58
N THR A 318 0.99 -20.87 13.28
CA THR A 318 0.50 -19.72 12.51
C THR A 318 -0.93 -20.00 12.08
N HIS A 319 -1.85 -19.09 12.41
CA HIS A 319 -3.27 -19.24 12.08
C HIS A 319 -3.79 -18.04 11.28
N PHE A 320 -4.46 -18.32 10.17
CA PHE A 320 -5.15 -17.36 9.32
C PHE A 320 -6.67 -17.59 9.42
N ASP A 321 -7.43 -16.59 9.91
CA ASP A 321 -8.91 -16.67 10.04
C ASP A 321 -9.63 -16.41 8.71
N ILE A 322 -9.09 -16.98 7.64
CA ILE A 322 -9.68 -17.02 6.31
C ILE A 322 -9.59 -18.46 5.81
N LYS A 323 -10.53 -18.86 4.95
CA LYS A 323 -10.45 -20.19 4.36
C LYS A 323 -9.35 -20.22 3.29
N PRO A 324 -8.78 -21.40 2.96
CA PRO A 324 -7.80 -21.52 1.89
C PRO A 324 -8.28 -20.93 0.55
N GLU A 325 -9.56 -21.06 0.20
CA GLU A 325 -10.10 -20.51 -1.05
C GLU A 325 -10.10 -18.97 -1.10
N ASP A 326 -10.07 -18.30 0.06
CA ASP A 326 -10.09 -16.85 0.18
C ASP A 326 -8.69 -16.24 0.24
N ALA A 327 -7.63 -17.06 0.40
CA ALA A 327 -6.25 -16.60 0.45
C ALA A 327 -5.84 -15.94 -0.88
N ASP A 328 -5.21 -14.77 -0.83
CA ASP A 328 -4.82 -14.00 -2.01
C ASP A 328 -3.30 -13.75 -2.03
N VAL A 329 -2.80 -13.45 -3.21
CA VAL A 329 -1.39 -13.18 -3.48
C VAL A 329 -0.99 -11.78 -3.03
N THR A 330 0.27 -11.64 -2.63
CA THR A 330 0.90 -10.32 -2.44
C THR A 330 1.63 -9.92 -3.71
N LEU A 331 1.46 -8.67 -4.14
CA LEU A 331 2.11 -8.11 -5.33
C LEU A 331 3.28 -7.21 -4.93
N THR A 332 4.39 -7.27 -5.65
CA THR A 332 5.57 -6.42 -5.39
C THR A 332 6.22 -5.97 -6.71
N PRO A 333 6.58 -4.68 -6.88
CA PRO A 333 6.39 -3.56 -5.93
C PRO A 333 4.93 -3.20 -5.72
N ASN A 334 4.59 -2.41 -4.69
CA ASN A 334 3.21 -1.94 -4.50
C ASN A 334 2.86 -0.90 -5.57
N GLY A 335 1.72 -1.06 -6.23
CA GLY A 335 1.18 -0.04 -7.12
C GLY A 335 0.68 1.18 -6.36
N SER A 336 0.60 2.32 -7.05
CA SER A 336 -0.01 3.55 -6.57
C SER A 336 -1.25 3.87 -7.40
N ASN A 337 -2.32 4.36 -6.78
CA ASN A 337 -3.59 4.69 -7.47
C ASN A 337 -4.17 3.54 -8.33
N GLY A 338 -3.85 2.28 -7.99
CA GLY A 338 -4.28 1.10 -8.75
C GLY A 338 -3.42 0.76 -9.97
N TRP A 339 -2.29 1.46 -10.19
CA TRP A 339 -1.35 1.28 -11.29
C TRP A 339 0.06 0.93 -10.79
N PHE A 340 0.83 0.21 -11.60
CA PHE A 340 2.23 -0.08 -11.35
C PHE A 340 3.10 0.61 -12.41
N THR A 341 4.14 1.32 -11.98
CA THR A 341 5.07 2.08 -12.85
C THR A 341 6.40 1.35 -13.11
N THR A 342 6.45 0.05 -12.81
CA THR A 342 7.69 -0.75 -12.89
C THR A 342 7.96 -1.28 -14.30
N THR A 343 9.22 -1.20 -14.74
CA THR A 343 9.72 -1.84 -15.96
C THR A 343 10.27 -3.24 -15.72
N GLU A 344 10.51 -3.65 -14.47
CA GLU A 344 11.16 -4.92 -14.12
C GLU A 344 10.16 -6.09 -13.94
N GLY A 345 8.86 -5.81 -14.08
CA GLY A 345 7.77 -6.77 -13.87
C GLY A 345 7.22 -6.76 -12.44
N ILE A 346 6.18 -7.56 -12.22
CA ILE A 346 5.44 -7.62 -10.94
C ILE A 346 5.55 -9.02 -10.37
N THR A 347 6.07 -9.12 -9.15
CA THR A 347 6.19 -10.39 -8.45
C THR A 347 4.89 -10.73 -7.74
N PHE A 348 4.30 -11.87 -8.12
CA PHE A 348 3.18 -12.50 -7.43
C PHE A 348 3.74 -13.48 -6.40
N THR A 349 3.57 -13.19 -5.12
CA THR A 349 4.04 -14.03 -4.02
C THR A 349 2.87 -14.81 -3.45
N ALA A 350 3.05 -16.13 -3.32
CA ALA A 350 2.07 -17.01 -2.69
C ALA A 350 1.90 -16.66 -1.21
N PRO A 351 0.69 -16.79 -0.64
CA PRO A 351 0.51 -16.71 0.80
C PRO A 351 1.19 -17.88 1.53
N ASP A 352 1.48 -17.72 2.82
CA ASP A 352 2.23 -18.69 3.62
C ASP A 352 1.69 -20.13 3.51
N GLY A 353 2.58 -21.07 3.17
CA GLY A 353 2.21 -22.48 3.01
C GLY A 353 1.39 -22.79 1.76
N PHE A 354 1.33 -21.86 0.80
CA PHE A 354 0.92 -22.13 -0.57
C PHE A 354 2.13 -22.09 -1.51
N THR A 355 2.01 -22.78 -2.64
CA THR A 355 2.83 -22.54 -3.82
C THR A 355 1.98 -21.95 -4.93
N ILE A 356 2.56 -21.13 -5.80
CA ILE A 356 1.89 -20.45 -6.89
C ILE A 356 2.51 -20.79 -8.24
N ALA A 357 1.69 -20.81 -9.28
CA ALA A 357 2.13 -20.84 -10.67
C ALA A 357 1.24 -19.95 -11.54
N GLN A 358 1.83 -19.24 -12.49
CA GLN A 358 1.09 -18.57 -13.56
C GLN A 358 0.50 -19.61 -14.51
N VAL A 359 -0.75 -19.40 -14.94
CA VAL A 359 -1.43 -20.28 -15.90
C VAL A 359 -1.55 -19.54 -17.22
N ASN A 360 -0.61 -19.77 -18.13
CA ASN A 360 -0.64 -19.23 -19.48
C ASN A 360 -1.47 -20.15 -20.38
N GLY A 361 -2.41 -19.56 -21.13
CA GLY A 361 -3.55 -20.23 -21.76
C GLY A 361 -3.31 -21.31 -22.82
N ASP A 362 -2.12 -21.92 -22.94
CA ASP A 362 -2.01 -23.23 -23.60
C ASP A 362 -0.67 -23.96 -23.33
N ALA A 363 -0.80 -25.25 -22.98
CA ALA A 363 0.15 -26.34 -23.22
C ALA A 363 1.46 -26.55 -22.40
N SER A 364 1.76 -25.81 -21.32
CA SER A 364 2.86 -26.20 -20.40
C SER A 364 2.35 -26.58 -19.01
N THR A 365 2.91 -27.64 -18.42
CA THR A 365 2.64 -27.98 -17.02
C THR A 365 3.12 -26.84 -16.13
N PRO A 366 2.24 -26.17 -15.36
CA PRO A 366 2.63 -25.04 -14.53
C PRO A 366 3.70 -25.47 -13.51
N THR A 367 4.79 -24.70 -13.43
CA THR A 367 5.84 -24.93 -12.42
C THR A 367 5.46 -24.13 -11.17
N TYR A 368 5.21 -24.83 -10.07
CA TYR A 368 4.85 -24.22 -8.80
C TYR A 368 6.09 -23.84 -8.00
N GLY A 369 6.08 -22.62 -7.46
CA GLY A 369 7.11 -22.09 -6.57
C GLY A 369 6.51 -21.16 -5.51
N GLU A 370 7.35 -20.43 -4.79
CA GLU A 370 6.88 -19.43 -3.80
C GLU A 370 6.37 -18.15 -4.47
N SER A 371 6.85 -17.86 -5.68
CA SER A 371 6.46 -16.69 -6.45
C SER A 371 6.68 -16.90 -7.95
N PHE A 372 6.06 -16.05 -8.76
CA PHE A 372 6.45 -15.85 -10.16
C PHE A 372 6.46 -14.35 -10.50
N VAL A 373 7.17 -13.98 -11.56
CA VAL A 373 7.19 -12.60 -12.08
C VAL A 373 6.31 -12.51 -13.32
N PHE A 374 5.29 -11.66 -13.27
CA PHE A 374 4.47 -11.31 -14.42
C PHE A 374 5.18 -10.26 -15.27
N ALA A 375 5.18 -10.48 -16.60
CA ALA A 375 5.83 -9.60 -17.57
C ALA A 375 5.17 -8.20 -17.62
N ASN A 376 5.97 -7.19 -17.91
CA ASN A 376 5.66 -5.77 -17.84
C ASN A 376 4.93 -5.23 -19.09
N ALA A 377 3.88 -5.90 -19.56
CA ALA A 377 3.05 -5.35 -20.64
C ALA A 377 2.18 -4.20 -20.10
N GLU A 378 2.31 -3.00 -20.67
CA GLU A 378 1.48 -1.86 -20.30
C GLU A 378 -0.01 -2.09 -20.60
N GLY A 379 -0.86 -1.38 -19.86
CA GLY A 379 -2.31 -1.48 -19.92
C GLY A 379 -2.92 -2.33 -18.82
N THR A 380 -4.17 -2.73 -19.03
CA THR A 380 -4.93 -3.56 -18.08
C THR A 380 -4.76 -5.04 -18.44
N ASN A 381 -4.09 -5.79 -17.56
CA ASN A 381 -3.79 -7.20 -17.75
C ASN A 381 -4.60 -8.06 -16.78
N THR A 382 -5.17 -9.15 -17.29
CA THR A 382 -5.78 -10.18 -16.43
C THR A 382 -4.79 -11.32 -16.27
N VAL A 383 -4.23 -11.45 -15.06
CA VAL A 383 -3.25 -12.50 -14.74
C VAL A 383 -3.98 -13.67 -14.11
N SER A 384 -4.02 -14.80 -14.83
CA SER A 384 -4.54 -16.07 -14.32
C SER A 384 -3.43 -16.88 -13.65
N TYR A 385 -3.70 -17.38 -12.45
CA TYR A 385 -2.74 -18.16 -11.67
C TYR A 385 -3.44 -19.23 -10.83
N SER A 386 -2.67 -20.21 -10.38
CA SER A 386 -3.15 -21.26 -9.48
C SER A 386 -2.34 -21.25 -8.20
N LEU A 387 -3.05 -21.34 -7.07
CA LEU A 387 -2.47 -21.59 -5.76
C LEU A 387 -2.64 -23.07 -5.41
N GLN A 388 -1.59 -23.69 -4.89
CA GLN A 388 -1.60 -25.07 -4.42
C GLN A 388 -1.30 -25.15 -2.94
N ARG A 389 -2.10 -25.93 -2.22
CA ARG A 389 -1.92 -26.23 -0.80
C ARG A 389 -2.52 -27.58 -0.47
N ASN A 390 -1.78 -28.41 0.28
CA ASN A 390 -2.24 -29.72 0.75
C ASN A 390 -2.85 -30.60 -0.36
N GLY A 391 -2.26 -30.56 -1.57
CA GLY A 391 -2.74 -31.31 -2.74
C GLY A 391 -3.99 -30.73 -3.43
N THR A 392 -4.59 -29.66 -2.91
CA THR A 392 -5.72 -28.96 -3.53
C THR A 392 -5.22 -27.78 -4.36
N THR A 393 -5.86 -27.55 -5.51
CA THR A 393 -5.55 -26.43 -6.42
C THR A 393 -6.69 -25.42 -6.45
N TYR A 394 -6.36 -24.14 -6.31
CA TYR A 394 -7.29 -23.01 -6.34
C TYR A 394 -6.94 -22.11 -7.53
N SER A 395 -7.79 -22.11 -8.56
CA SER A 395 -7.60 -21.26 -9.73
C SER A 395 -8.15 -19.85 -9.46
N LYS A 396 -7.33 -18.84 -9.72
CA LYS A 396 -7.64 -17.43 -9.47
C LYS A 396 -7.22 -16.56 -10.66
N SER A 397 -7.74 -15.35 -10.68
CA SER A 397 -7.28 -14.29 -11.57
C SER A 397 -7.22 -12.96 -10.83
N LYS A 398 -6.33 -12.07 -11.27
CA LYS A 398 -6.20 -10.71 -10.75
C LYS A 398 -5.97 -9.74 -11.88
N GLU A 399 -6.69 -8.62 -11.85
CA GLU A 399 -6.46 -7.50 -12.76
C GLU A 399 -5.25 -6.71 -12.27
N VAL A 400 -4.33 -6.42 -13.19
CA VAL A 400 -3.10 -5.67 -12.94
C VAL A 400 -2.96 -4.60 -14.00
N LYS A 401 -2.93 -3.33 -13.58
CA LYS A 401 -2.78 -2.18 -14.48
C LYS A 401 -1.35 -1.66 -14.43
N ILE A 402 -0.66 -1.67 -15.57
CA ILE A 402 0.74 -1.27 -15.65
C ILE A 402 0.84 -0.06 -16.57
N ASP A 403 1.52 0.98 -16.11
CA ASP A 403 1.87 2.13 -16.93
C ASP A 403 3.17 2.72 -16.41
N HIS A 404 4.24 2.55 -17.16
CA HIS A 404 5.56 3.09 -16.83
C HIS A 404 5.99 4.14 -17.85
N THR A 405 5.10 4.53 -18.77
CA THR A 405 5.36 5.52 -19.79
C THR A 405 4.98 6.88 -19.23
N ALA A 406 5.95 7.79 -19.21
CA ALA A 406 5.67 9.15 -18.76
C ALA A 406 4.73 9.87 -19.75
N PRO A 407 3.87 10.78 -19.25
CA PRO A 407 3.03 11.61 -20.10
C PRO A 407 3.88 12.49 -21.04
N ALA A 408 3.26 13.04 -22.09
CA ALA A 408 3.96 13.86 -23.08
C ALA A 408 3.11 15.04 -23.59
N ILE A 409 3.76 15.99 -24.26
CA ILE A 409 3.10 16.99 -25.12
C ILE A 409 3.15 16.54 -26.58
N THR A 410 2.12 16.85 -27.36
CA THR A 410 2.08 16.48 -28.78
C THR A 410 3.10 17.23 -29.64
N ALA A 411 3.43 18.46 -29.24
CA ALA A 411 4.42 19.32 -29.88
C ALA A 411 4.97 20.33 -28.87
N ASN A 412 6.24 20.73 -29.05
CA ASN A 412 6.87 21.76 -28.22
C ASN A 412 6.33 23.16 -28.53
N ASP A 413 5.91 23.39 -29.78
CA ASP A 413 5.29 24.64 -30.20
C ASP A 413 3.78 24.59 -29.92
N PRO A 414 3.23 25.51 -29.11
CA PRO A 414 1.79 25.56 -28.86
C PRO A 414 1.04 26.13 -30.07
N VAL A 415 -0.26 25.82 -30.14
CA VAL A 415 -1.16 26.52 -31.07
C VAL A 415 -1.41 27.92 -30.52
N ILE A 416 -1.04 28.94 -31.30
CA ILE A 416 -1.21 30.36 -30.95
C ILE A 416 -2.50 30.90 -31.57
N ASP A 417 -3.38 31.44 -30.73
CA ASP A 417 -4.53 32.25 -31.12
C ASP A 417 -4.48 33.57 -30.34
N LYS A 418 -3.89 34.60 -30.97
CA LYS A 418 -3.70 35.93 -30.39
C LYS A 418 -2.96 35.85 -29.03
N LEU A 419 -3.67 36.16 -27.95
CA LEU A 419 -3.17 36.16 -26.56
C LEU A 419 -3.23 34.78 -25.89
N LYS A 420 -3.60 33.72 -26.62
CA LYS A 420 -3.71 32.36 -26.10
C LYS A 420 -2.70 31.41 -26.74
N ALA A 421 -2.02 30.64 -25.91
CA ALA A 421 -1.19 29.50 -26.30
C ALA A 421 -1.82 28.21 -25.78
N THR A 422 -2.05 27.24 -26.66
CA THR A 422 -2.66 25.95 -26.31
C THR A 422 -1.65 24.81 -26.49
N PHE A 423 -1.35 24.12 -25.39
CA PHE A 423 -0.59 22.87 -25.38
C PHE A 423 -1.55 21.69 -25.26
N THR A 424 -1.31 20.63 -26.03
CA THR A 424 -2.06 19.37 -25.91
C THR A 424 -1.21 18.36 -25.17
N LEU A 425 -1.68 17.95 -24.00
CA LEU A 425 -1.04 16.95 -23.14
C LEU A 425 -1.66 15.58 -23.46
N THR A 426 -0.86 14.53 -23.44
CA THR A 426 -1.28 13.17 -23.77
C THR A 426 -0.64 12.14 -22.89
N ASP A 427 -1.42 11.15 -22.48
CA ASP A 427 -0.93 9.87 -21.98
C ASP A 427 -1.89 8.77 -22.45
N ALA A 428 -1.35 7.73 -23.10
CA ALA A 428 -2.19 6.75 -23.79
C ALA A 428 -2.74 5.67 -22.86
N THR A 429 -2.09 5.43 -21.71
CA THR A 429 -2.29 4.23 -20.91
C THR A 429 -3.08 4.51 -19.64
N SER A 430 -2.55 5.31 -18.71
CA SER A 430 -3.25 5.69 -17.47
C SER A 430 -4.02 7.00 -17.58
N GLY A 431 -3.72 7.83 -18.58
CA GLY A 431 -4.28 9.15 -18.80
C GLY A 431 -3.67 10.22 -17.88
N ILE A 432 -3.94 11.49 -18.18
CA ILE A 432 -3.40 12.62 -17.41
C ILE A 432 -4.18 12.82 -16.10
N ALA A 433 -3.47 12.98 -14.98
CA ALA A 433 -4.05 13.30 -13.67
C ALA A 433 -3.98 14.79 -13.34
N SER A 434 -2.83 15.41 -13.60
CA SER A 434 -2.58 16.82 -13.29
C SER A 434 -1.43 17.38 -14.10
N TYR A 435 -1.31 18.70 -14.08
CA TYR A 435 -0.13 19.40 -14.54
C TYR A 435 0.16 20.59 -13.63
N SER A 436 1.42 21.00 -13.56
CA SER A 436 1.84 22.25 -12.96
C SER A 436 2.69 23.05 -13.94
N TYR A 437 2.62 24.37 -13.84
CA TYR A 437 3.39 25.23 -14.73
C TYR A 437 3.83 26.54 -14.07
N LYS A 438 4.95 27.09 -14.57
CA LYS A 438 5.45 28.43 -14.25
C LYS A 438 5.63 29.21 -15.54
N LEU A 439 4.91 30.32 -15.65
CA LEU A 439 5.03 31.27 -16.76
C LEU A 439 6.04 32.35 -16.38
N ASP A 440 7.04 32.59 -17.24
CA ASP A 440 8.07 33.64 -17.11
C ASP A 440 8.81 33.64 -15.77
N GLY A 441 9.08 32.45 -15.23
CA GLY A 441 9.72 32.30 -13.92
C GLY A 441 8.87 32.74 -12.72
N GLY A 442 7.56 32.95 -12.94
CA GLY A 442 6.60 33.31 -11.91
C GLY A 442 6.24 32.16 -10.96
N THR A 443 5.14 32.36 -10.22
CA THR A 443 4.62 31.37 -9.26
C THR A 443 4.06 30.15 -9.97
N GLU A 444 4.31 28.97 -9.39
CA GLU A 444 3.73 27.72 -9.86
C GLU A 444 2.22 27.71 -9.75
N GLN A 445 1.55 27.38 -10.85
CA GLN A 445 0.14 27.03 -10.90
C GLN A 445 0.04 25.50 -10.97
N THR A 446 -0.92 24.91 -10.27
CA THR A 446 -1.18 23.46 -10.33
C THR A 446 -2.65 23.24 -10.58
N GLU A 447 -2.96 22.45 -11.60
CA GLU A 447 -4.33 22.11 -11.97
C GLU A 447 -4.50 20.59 -11.99
N LYS A 448 -5.60 20.13 -11.39
CA LYS A 448 -6.04 18.74 -11.49
C LYS A 448 -6.97 18.62 -12.69
N VAL A 449 -6.82 17.56 -13.47
CA VAL A 449 -7.70 17.31 -14.60
C VAL A 449 -9.05 16.81 -14.08
N GLU A 450 -10.11 17.61 -14.33
CA GLU A 450 -11.49 17.22 -14.01
C GLU A 450 -11.89 16.00 -14.85
N ASP A 451 -12.59 15.04 -14.23
CA ASP A 451 -12.99 13.75 -14.82
C ASP A 451 -11.81 12.91 -15.36
N ALA A 452 -10.64 12.95 -14.71
CA ALA A 452 -9.55 12.01 -15.00
C ALA A 452 -9.99 10.53 -14.77
N PRO A 453 -9.47 9.55 -15.54
CA PRO A 453 -8.38 9.65 -16.52
C PRO A 453 -8.85 10.20 -17.88
N LYS A 454 -8.03 11.08 -18.47
CA LYS A 454 -8.19 11.54 -19.87
C LYS A 454 -6.92 11.28 -20.65
N ASN A 455 -7.04 10.57 -21.77
CA ASN A 455 -5.88 10.26 -22.61
C ASN A 455 -5.30 11.52 -23.29
N SER A 456 -6.08 12.60 -23.34
CA SER A 456 -5.61 13.91 -23.77
C SER A 456 -6.40 15.04 -23.11
N CYS A 457 -5.72 16.14 -22.80
CA CYS A 457 -6.32 17.39 -22.34
C CYS A 457 -5.52 18.60 -22.86
N GLN A 458 -6.07 19.80 -22.67
CA GLN A 458 -5.47 21.05 -23.12
C GLN A 458 -5.05 21.93 -21.95
N LEU A 459 -3.84 22.46 -22.01
CA LEU A 459 -3.38 23.58 -21.19
C LEU A 459 -3.45 24.85 -22.04
N VAL A 460 -4.29 25.80 -21.62
CA VAL A 460 -4.45 27.10 -22.30
C VAL A 460 -3.83 28.18 -21.43
N ILE A 461 -2.81 28.85 -21.95
CA ILE A 461 -2.17 30.00 -21.30
C ILE A 461 -2.66 31.27 -21.99
N GLU A 462 -3.22 32.21 -21.23
CA GLU A 462 -3.61 33.54 -21.70
C GLU A 462 -2.78 34.60 -20.99
N ASN A 463 -2.08 35.45 -21.75
CA ASN A 463 -1.25 36.52 -21.18
C ASN A 463 -1.08 37.70 -22.18
N THR A 464 -0.33 38.73 -21.80
CA THR A 464 0.00 39.88 -22.64
C THR A 464 0.77 39.48 -23.90
N ALA A 465 0.73 40.29 -24.96
CA ALA A 465 1.53 40.02 -26.16
C ALA A 465 3.03 40.11 -25.87
N GLY A 466 3.81 39.27 -26.56
CA GLY A 466 5.26 39.19 -26.40
C GLY A 466 5.78 37.77 -26.23
N SER A 467 7.08 37.67 -25.98
CA SER A 467 7.76 36.39 -25.78
C SER A 467 7.58 35.90 -24.35
N HIS A 468 7.26 34.62 -24.21
CA HIS A 468 7.03 33.94 -22.95
C HIS A 468 7.83 32.64 -22.85
N THR A 469 8.14 32.26 -21.62
CA THR A 469 8.78 30.98 -21.28
C THR A 469 7.93 30.20 -20.28
N LEU A 470 7.85 28.89 -20.46
CA LEU A 470 7.03 28.00 -19.64
C LEU A 470 7.86 26.81 -19.16
N VAL A 471 7.86 26.62 -17.84
CA VAL A 471 8.23 25.35 -17.21
C VAL A 471 6.93 24.58 -17.00
N LEU A 472 6.83 23.36 -17.52
CA LEU A 472 5.63 22.52 -17.46
C LEU A 472 5.99 21.14 -16.91
N THR A 473 5.34 20.73 -15.82
CA THR A 473 5.39 19.35 -15.32
C THR A 473 4.03 18.71 -15.53
N ILE A 474 4.01 17.48 -16.04
CA ILE A 474 2.78 16.71 -16.29
C ILE A 474 2.88 15.42 -15.47
N THR A 475 1.80 15.09 -14.77
CA THR A 475 1.68 13.86 -13.98
C THR A 475 0.50 13.05 -14.50
N ASP A 476 0.74 11.78 -14.83
CA ASP A 476 -0.32 10.84 -15.23
C ASP A 476 -1.04 10.22 -14.01
N VAL A 477 -2.03 9.36 -14.24
CA VAL A 477 -2.78 8.69 -13.15
C VAL A 477 -1.96 7.59 -12.47
N ALA A 478 -1.02 6.98 -13.17
CA ALA A 478 -0.08 6.01 -12.60
C ALA A 478 0.99 6.65 -11.69
N GLY A 479 1.17 7.97 -11.79
CA GLY A 479 2.14 8.75 -11.06
C GLY A 479 3.48 8.93 -11.78
N ASN A 480 3.58 8.61 -13.08
CA ASN A 480 4.75 9.01 -13.85
C ASN A 480 4.71 10.52 -14.12
N GLU A 481 5.89 11.13 -14.11
CA GLU A 481 6.05 12.57 -14.31
C GLU A 481 7.05 12.87 -15.43
N VAL A 482 6.77 13.93 -16.18
CA VAL A 482 7.73 14.55 -17.09
C VAL A 482 7.77 16.05 -16.83
N THR A 483 8.95 16.66 -16.93
CA THR A 483 9.13 18.11 -16.85
C THR A 483 9.79 18.64 -18.11
N TYR A 484 9.22 19.71 -18.65
CA TYR A 484 9.76 20.52 -19.74
C TYR A 484 10.21 21.87 -19.16
N ASP A 485 11.52 22.11 -19.11
CA ASP A 485 12.08 23.25 -18.38
C ASP A 485 12.08 24.58 -19.15
N ASN A 486 11.87 24.57 -20.46
CA ASN A 486 12.03 25.77 -21.29
C ASN A 486 11.21 25.75 -22.59
N LEU A 487 9.89 25.64 -22.48
CA LEU A 487 9.01 25.82 -23.64
C LEU A 487 8.90 27.33 -23.91
N SER A 488 9.34 27.76 -25.10
CA SER A 488 9.32 29.17 -25.50
C SER A 488 8.24 29.40 -26.55
N PHE A 489 7.41 30.41 -26.37
CA PHE A 489 6.39 30.79 -27.34
C PHE A 489 6.18 32.30 -27.33
N ASN A 490 5.39 32.79 -28.27
CA ASN A 490 5.19 34.22 -28.42
C ASN A 490 3.72 34.53 -28.75
N LEU A 491 3.09 35.30 -27.88
CA LEU A 491 1.69 35.71 -27.98
C LEU A 491 1.58 36.99 -28.82
N LEU A 492 0.51 37.06 -29.61
CA LEU A 492 0.31 38.13 -30.60
C LEU A 492 -0.76 39.11 -30.10
N ALA A 493 -0.48 40.41 -30.19
CA ALA A 493 -1.48 41.45 -29.95
C ALA A 493 -2.54 41.43 -31.06
N ASP A 494 -3.81 41.67 -30.70
CA ASP A 494 -4.90 41.76 -31.67
C ASP A 494 -4.85 43.13 -32.35
N LEU A 495 -4.54 43.15 -33.65
CA LEU A 495 -4.49 44.35 -34.46
C LEU A 495 -5.68 44.36 -35.39
N THR A 496 -6.62 45.29 -35.18
CA THR A 496 -7.84 45.37 -35.98
C THR A 496 -7.83 46.62 -36.85
N VAL A 497 -8.03 46.42 -38.14
CA VAL A 497 -8.25 47.50 -39.12
C VAL A 497 -9.73 47.62 -39.41
N THR A 498 -10.30 48.79 -39.12
CA THR A 498 -11.72 49.08 -39.34
C THR A 498 -11.83 50.22 -40.36
N PRO A 499 -12.32 49.95 -41.59
CA PRO A 499 -12.59 51.01 -42.54
C PRO A 499 -13.62 52.01 -42.00
N GLU A 500 -13.45 53.31 -42.30
CA GLU A 500 -14.43 54.32 -41.94
C GLU A 500 -15.76 54.08 -42.67
N LYS A 501 -16.89 54.34 -42.01
CA LYS A 501 -18.23 54.13 -42.58
C LYS A 501 -18.64 55.28 -43.50
N ASP A 502 -19.57 54.98 -44.41
CA ASP A 502 -20.23 55.97 -45.26
C ASP A 502 -19.28 56.81 -46.15
N GLN A 503 -18.08 56.29 -46.41
CA GLN A 503 -17.10 56.94 -47.28
C GLN A 503 -17.62 57.06 -48.71
N LYS A 504 -17.40 58.22 -49.35
CA LYS A 504 -17.65 58.44 -50.77
C LYS A 504 -16.35 58.71 -51.50
N LEU A 505 -15.93 57.73 -52.29
CA LEU A 505 -14.60 57.65 -52.91
C LEU A 505 -14.70 57.83 -54.42
N TYR A 506 -13.92 58.77 -54.96
CA TYR A 506 -13.70 58.91 -56.39
C TYR A 506 -12.52 58.05 -56.85
N LYS A 507 -12.42 57.84 -58.17
CA LYS A 507 -11.36 57.01 -58.76
C LYS A 507 -9.97 57.50 -58.33
N GLY A 508 -9.21 56.62 -57.68
CA GLY A 508 -7.84 56.88 -57.22
C GLY A 508 -7.73 57.47 -55.81
N GLU A 509 -8.84 57.74 -55.12
CA GLU A 509 -8.80 58.17 -53.71
C GLU A 509 -8.48 57.00 -52.78
N SER A 510 -7.75 57.29 -51.69
CA SER A 510 -7.39 56.28 -50.67
C SER A 510 -8.58 55.99 -49.75
N ILE A 511 -8.70 54.72 -49.34
CA ILE A 511 -9.70 54.30 -48.35
C ILE A 511 -9.20 54.68 -46.96
N LEU A 512 -9.99 55.45 -46.22
CA LEU A 512 -9.70 55.80 -44.82
C LEU A 512 -10.09 54.65 -43.89
N TYR A 513 -9.27 54.42 -42.87
CA TYR A 513 -9.49 53.39 -41.88
C TYR A 513 -8.84 53.76 -40.56
N GLU A 514 -9.42 53.25 -39.48
CA GLU A 514 -8.86 53.32 -38.14
C GLU A 514 -8.20 51.99 -37.79
N VAL A 515 -7.12 52.06 -37.02
CA VAL A 515 -6.40 50.88 -36.54
C VAL A 515 -6.42 50.85 -35.01
N THR A 516 -6.88 49.76 -34.44
CA THR A 516 -6.90 49.54 -33.00
C THR A 516 -5.95 48.39 -32.61
N GLY A 517 -5.37 48.48 -31.41
CA GLY A 517 -4.44 47.46 -30.89
C GLY A 517 -2.97 47.63 -31.27
N ILE A 518 -2.59 48.77 -31.87
CA ILE A 518 -1.18 49.13 -32.09
C ILE A 518 -0.51 49.37 -30.73
N LEU A 519 0.67 48.78 -30.52
CA LEU A 519 1.54 49.08 -29.39
C LEU A 519 2.40 50.31 -29.72
N ASP A 520 2.53 51.23 -28.76
CA ASP A 520 3.08 52.58 -28.93
C ASP A 520 4.34 52.64 -29.82
N GLY A 521 4.28 53.46 -30.87
CA GLY A 521 5.40 53.74 -31.78
C GLY A 521 5.57 52.76 -32.95
N ASP A 522 4.78 51.69 -33.03
CA ASP A 522 4.82 50.77 -34.16
C ASP A 522 4.03 51.29 -35.38
N GLU A 523 4.57 51.06 -36.58
CA GLU A 523 3.84 51.22 -37.85
C GLU A 523 3.73 49.86 -38.56
N PRO A 524 2.82 48.97 -38.12
CA PRO A 524 2.91 47.56 -38.46
C PRO A 524 2.37 47.19 -39.85
N LEU A 525 1.63 48.08 -40.50
CA LEU A 525 0.91 47.80 -41.74
C LEU A 525 1.66 48.28 -42.98
N THR A 526 1.46 47.56 -44.09
CA THR A 526 1.88 47.94 -45.44
C THR A 526 0.83 47.49 -46.45
N GLY A 527 0.83 48.08 -47.63
CA GLY A 527 -0.21 47.88 -48.65
C GLY A 527 -1.44 48.76 -48.43
N ALA A 528 -2.53 48.43 -49.12
CA ALA A 528 -3.77 49.19 -49.10
C ALA A 528 -5.00 48.27 -49.09
N LEU A 529 -6.08 48.77 -48.49
CA LEU A 529 -7.42 48.19 -48.64
C LEU A 529 -7.88 48.29 -50.09
N GLU A 530 -8.85 47.45 -50.44
CA GLU A 530 -9.38 47.31 -51.79
C GLU A 530 -10.91 47.45 -51.79
N LEU A 531 -11.46 47.94 -52.90
CA LEU A 531 -12.90 47.88 -53.16
C LEU A 531 -13.20 46.65 -54.01
N GLU A 532 -14.21 45.87 -53.62
CA GLU A 532 -14.65 44.69 -54.35
C GLU A 532 -15.16 45.03 -55.77
N GLU A 533 -14.74 44.26 -56.78
CA GLU A 533 -15.15 44.44 -58.18
C GLU A 533 -16.58 43.93 -58.45
N SER A 534 -17.61 44.40 -57.75
CA SER A 534 -18.98 44.38 -58.27
C SER A 534 -19.94 45.21 -57.44
N GLY A 535 -20.76 46.00 -58.13
CA GLY A 535 -21.81 46.82 -57.55
C GLY A 535 -22.43 47.65 -58.67
N THR A 536 -23.59 47.24 -59.16
CA THR A 536 -24.35 47.96 -60.20
C THR A 536 -24.98 49.26 -59.66
N ASP A 537 -24.89 49.50 -58.36
CA ASP A 537 -25.49 50.60 -57.61
C ASP A 537 -24.48 51.66 -57.11
N GLY A 538 -23.18 51.47 -57.39
CA GLY A 538 -22.12 52.36 -56.90
C GLY A 538 -21.74 52.14 -55.43
N ILE A 539 -22.33 51.17 -54.72
CA ILE A 539 -21.92 50.79 -53.37
C ILE A 539 -20.95 49.60 -53.48
N ARG A 540 -19.81 49.66 -52.79
CA ARG A 540 -18.74 48.67 -52.85
C ARG A 540 -18.32 48.23 -51.47
N THR A 541 -18.13 46.94 -51.26
CA THR A 541 -17.56 46.40 -50.02
C THR A 541 -16.07 46.68 -49.96
N ILE A 542 -15.58 47.12 -48.81
CA ILE A 542 -14.15 47.28 -48.55
C ILE A 542 -13.59 45.93 -48.11
N LYS A 543 -12.54 45.48 -48.79
CA LYS A 543 -11.82 44.22 -48.54
C LYS A 543 -10.39 44.50 -48.14
N LYS A 544 -9.73 43.49 -47.56
CA LYS A 544 -8.33 43.58 -47.14
C LYS A 544 -7.37 43.98 -48.27
N GLY A 545 -7.63 43.54 -49.50
CA GLY A 545 -6.77 43.83 -50.65
C GLY A 545 -5.32 43.41 -50.41
N THR A 546 -4.39 44.35 -50.56
CA THR A 546 -2.94 44.12 -50.33
C THR A 546 -2.50 44.45 -48.90
N LEU A 547 -3.40 44.93 -48.06
CA LEU A 547 -3.07 45.32 -46.68
C LEU A 547 -2.58 44.11 -45.89
N THR A 548 -1.37 44.18 -45.36
CA THR A 548 -0.74 43.12 -44.57
C THR A 548 0.16 43.71 -43.49
N LEU A 549 0.60 42.88 -42.56
CA LEU A 549 1.70 43.21 -41.65
C LEU A 549 3.02 43.26 -42.42
N LYS A 550 3.89 44.22 -42.08
CA LYS A 550 5.31 44.16 -42.46
C LYS A 550 5.96 42.95 -41.79
N GLU A 551 7.01 42.41 -42.40
CA GLU A 551 7.59 41.11 -42.01
C GLU A 551 8.02 41.07 -40.55
N GLU A 552 8.65 42.15 -40.08
CA GLU A 552 9.13 42.32 -38.71
C GLU A 552 8.03 42.33 -37.63
N TYR A 553 6.76 42.50 -38.03
CA TYR A 553 5.60 42.58 -37.12
C TYR A 553 4.71 41.34 -37.14
N LYS A 554 4.98 40.36 -38.00
CA LYS A 554 4.20 39.10 -38.07
C LYS A 554 4.30 38.25 -36.79
N THR A 555 5.39 38.40 -36.04
CA THR A 555 5.56 37.79 -34.72
C THR A 555 5.07 38.69 -33.59
N LYS A 556 4.50 39.87 -33.84
CA LYS A 556 4.01 40.77 -32.78
C LYS A 556 2.48 40.91 -32.80
N TYR A 557 1.88 40.82 -33.98
CA TYR A 557 0.45 41.06 -34.18
C TYR A 557 -0.25 39.94 -34.93
N ALA A 558 -1.52 39.74 -34.58
CA ALA A 558 -2.48 39.03 -35.41
C ALA A 558 -3.38 40.08 -36.09
N LEU A 559 -3.32 40.16 -37.43
CA LEU A 559 -4.08 41.15 -38.20
C LEU A 559 -5.49 40.67 -38.53
N THR A 560 -6.48 41.41 -38.06
CA THR A 560 -7.90 41.28 -38.44
C THR A 560 -8.33 42.51 -39.25
N VAL A 561 -9.00 42.30 -40.40
CA VAL A 561 -9.59 43.40 -41.19
C VAL A 561 -11.11 43.25 -41.21
N VAL A 562 -11.82 44.32 -40.88
CA VAL A 562 -13.29 44.34 -40.89
C VAL A 562 -13.78 44.53 -42.33
N GLU A 563 -14.15 43.44 -43.00
CA GLU A 563 -14.57 43.43 -44.42
C GLU A 563 -16.09 43.55 -44.65
N SER A 564 -16.82 44.03 -43.64
CA SER A 564 -18.28 44.23 -43.69
C SER A 564 -18.69 45.68 -43.98
N VAL A 565 -17.72 46.60 -44.05
CA VAL A 565 -17.96 48.03 -44.30
C VAL A 565 -18.07 48.28 -45.80
N THR A 566 -19.04 49.10 -46.20
CA THR A 566 -19.24 49.52 -47.59
C THR A 566 -18.90 51.01 -47.77
N ALA A 567 -18.49 51.37 -48.98
CA ALA A 567 -18.27 52.74 -49.42
C ALA A 567 -19.04 53.01 -50.72
N THR A 568 -19.43 54.26 -50.95
CA THR A 568 -19.97 54.72 -52.24
C THR A 568 -18.80 55.03 -53.18
N TYR A 569 -18.68 54.32 -54.29
CA TYR A 569 -17.62 54.50 -55.29
C TYR A 569 -18.14 55.22 -56.53
N VAL A 570 -17.45 56.30 -56.90
CA VAL A 570 -17.69 57.06 -58.13
C VAL A 570 -16.51 56.80 -59.08
N ASN A 571 -16.76 56.07 -60.16
CA ASN A 571 -15.74 55.71 -61.15
C ASN A 571 -15.41 56.86 -62.13
N THR A 572 -15.22 58.05 -61.58
CA THR A 572 -14.83 59.26 -62.30
C THR A 572 -13.58 59.81 -61.64
N ASP A 573 -12.62 60.24 -62.45
CA ASP A 573 -11.46 60.95 -61.93
C ASP A 573 -11.95 62.34 -61.44
N PRO A 574 -11.76 62.69 -60.16
CA PRO A 574 -12.29 63.93 -59.61
C PRO A 574 -11.68 65.18 -60.28
N SER A 575 -10.49 65.07 -60.89
CA SER A 575 -9.87 66.16 -61.64
C SER A 575 -10.60 66.48 -62.95
N THR A 576 -11.40 65.55 -63.48
CA THR A 576 -12.17 65.74 -64.72
C THR A 576 -13.52 66.41 -64.48
N ILE A 577 -13.94 66.50 -63.22
CA ILE A 577 -15.21 67.13 -62.84
C ILE A 577 -15.12 68.63 -63.04
N ASP A 578 -16.19 69.19 -63.59
CA ASP A 578 -16.29 70.62 -63.88
C ASP A 578 -17.73 71.11 -63.72
N ILE A 579 -17.90 72.43 -63.65
CA ILE A 579 -19.21 73.06 -63.57
C ILE A 579 -19.94 73.02 -64.93
N THR A 580 -21.26 72.99 -64.84
CA THR A 580 -22.15 73.32 -65.94
C THR A 580 -22.83 74.64 -65.59
N LEU A 581 -22.70 75.62 -66.49
CA LEU A 581 -23.46 76.87 -66.38
C LEU A 581 -24.81 76.68 -67.07
N ASP A 582 -25.84 77.40 -66.60
CA ASP A 582 -27.13 77.45 -67.27
C ASP A 582 -26.99 77.96 -68.71
N GLU A 583 -27.96 77.66 -69.57
CA GLU A 583 -27.95 78.16 -70.94
C GLU A 583 -28.11 79.69 -70.97
N ALA A 584 -27.30 80.36 -71.78
CA ALA A 584 -27.34 81.81 -71.91
C ALA A 584 -28.67 82.27 -72.53
N GLY A 585 -29.37 83.20 -71.87
CA GLY A 585 -30.67 83.69 -72.33
C GLY A 585 -30.63 84.69 -73.50
N GLY A 586 -29.45 85.19 -73.87
CA GLY A 586 -29.23 86.14 -74.97
C GLY A 586 -28.61 85.51 -76.21
N ASN A 587 -28.54 86.28 -77.30
CA ASN A 587 -27.92 85.86 -78.55
C ASN A 587 -26.40 85.68 -78.41
N ASP A 588 -25.78 84.84 -79.25
CA ASP A 588 -24.34 84.61 -79.33
C ASP A 588 -23.64 84.22 -78.00
N GLY A 589 -24.41 83.62 -77.09
CA GLY A 589 -23.92 83.11 -75.81
C GLY A 589 -23.77 84.17 -74.73
N TRP A 590 -24.40 85.34 -74.87
CA TRP A 590 -24.44 86.36 -73.82
C TRP A 590 -25.49 86.06 -72.76
N TYR A 591 -25.06 86.04 -71.50
CA TYR A 591 -25.95 85.97 -70.35
C TYR A 591 -26.51 87.36 -70.05
N THR A 592 -27.84 87.47 -69.99
CA THR A 592 -28.56 88.76 -69.84
C THR A 592 -29.33 88.89 -68.53
N THR A 593 -29.33 87.84 -67.70
CA THR A 593 -30.07 87.82 -66.43
C THR A 593 -29.51 88.86 -65.45
N GLU A 594 -30.38 89.77 -65.00
CA GLU A 594 -30.05 90.71 -63.92
C GLU A 594 -29.70 89.92 -62.66
N GLY A 595 -28.51 90.18 -62.10
CA GLY A 595 -28.00 89.45 -60.92
C GLY A 595 -26.79 88.55 -61.18
N GLY A 596 -26.37 88.35 -62.43
CA GLY A 596 -25.12 87.66 -62.79
C GLY A 596 -25.27 86.17 -63.12
N ILE A 597 -24.14 85.53 -63.40
CA ILE A 597 -24.01 84.11 -63.72
C ILE A 597 -23.65 83.35 -62.44
N ILE A 598 -24.41 82.30 -62.11
CA ILE A 598 -24.14 81.46 -60.93
C ILE A 598 -23.18 80.32 -61.31
N PHE A 599 -22.04 80.28 -60.63
CA PHE A 599 -21.07 79.18 -60.69
C PHE A 599 -21.33 78.27 -59.50
N ALA A 600 -22.05 77.17 -59.71
CA ALA A 600 -22.37 76.20 -58.67
C ALA A 600 -21.42 75.00 -58.70
N ALA A 601 -20.97 74.54 -57.53
CA ALA A 601 -20.17 73.34 -57.44
C ALA A 601 -20.96 72.11 -57.94
N PRO A 602 -20.35 71.25 -58.78
CA PRO A 602 -21.00 70.03 -59.23
C PRO A 602 -21.12 69.04 -58.05
N ALA A 603 -22.21 68.27 -58.02
CA ALA A 603 -22.51 67.32 -56.94
C ALA A 603 -22.42 67.96 -55.53
N SER A 604 -23.33 68.89 -55.25
CA SER A 604 -23.41 69.63 -53.98
C SER A 604 -23.22 68.72 -52.77
N GLY A 605 -22.17 69.00 -51.98
CA GLY A 605 -21.70 68.19 -50.85
C GLY A 605 -20.36 67.47 -51.09
N ASP A 606 -20.03 67.11 -52.32
CA ASP A 606 -18.75 66.45 -52.67
C ASP A 606 -17.65 67.45 -53.04
N PHE A 607 -18.06 68.58 -53.61
CA PHE A 607 -17.19 69.68 -54.01
C PHE A 607 -17.73 71.00 -53.49
N VAL A 608 -16.80 71.91 -53.21
CA VAL A 608 -17.07 73.34 -53.00
C VAL A 608 -16.29 74.14 -54.02
N ILE A 609 -16.80 75.30 -54.38
CA ILE A 609 -16.26 76.16 -55.44
C ILE A 609 -15.83 77.51 -54.86
N ALA A 610 -14.73 78.04 -55.37
CA ALA A 610 -14.28 79.39 -55.05
C ALA A 610 -13.82 80.10 -56.33
N LEU A 611 -14.17 81.39 -56.46
CA LEU A 611 -13.60 82.27 -57.46
C LEU A 611 -12.11 82.47 -57.18
N THR A 612 -11.26 82.38 -58.21
CA THR A 612 -9.80 82.54 -58.07
C THR A 612 -9.23 83.50 -59.11
N GLY A 613 -8.10 84.14 -58.80
CA GLY A 613 -7.47 85.12 -59.69
C GLY A 613 -6.56 86.09 -58.94
N SER A 614 -5.61 86.68 -59.65
CA SER A 614 -4.56 87.57 -59.09
C SER A 614 -5.10 88.89 -58.53
N GLU A 615 -6.36 89.24 -58.78
CA GLU A 615 -6.96 90.52 -58.39
C GLU A 615 -7.82 90.44 -57.12
N LEU A 616 -7.94 89.24 -56.52
CA LEU A 616 -8.68 89.04 -55.28
C LEU A 616 -7.93 89.66 -54.09
N LYS A 617 -8.66 90.43 -53.25
CA LYS A 617 -8.11 91.12 -52.08
C LYS A 617 -7.97 90.22 -50.83
N ALA A 618 -8.47 88.99 -50.89
CA ALA A 618 -8.46 88.01 -49.79
C ALA A 618 -8.36 86.58 -50.33
N ASP A 619 -8.05 85.62 -49.46
CA ASP A 619 -7.98 84.20 -49.81
C ASP A 619 -9.33 83.68 -50.38
N PRO A 620 -9.30 82.71 -51.31
CA PRO A 620 -10.52 82.19 -51.93
C PRO A 620 -11.50 81.62 -50.90
N ALA A 621 -12.72 82.16 -50.87
CA ALA A 621 -13.80 81.65 -50.04
C ALA A 621 -14.50 80.47 -50.75
N TYR A 622 -14.38 79.27 -50.17
CA TYR A 622 -14.99 78.06 -50.71
C TYR A 622 -16.43 77.90 -50.21
N GLU A 623 -17.39 77.95 -51.13
CA GLU A 623 -18.82 77.84 -50.85
C GLU A 623 -19.49 76.85 -51.82
N SER A 624 -20.81 76.67 -51.73
CA SER A 624 -21.54 75.83 -52.69
C SER A 624 -21.66 76.46 -54.08
N SER A 625 -21.58 77.79 -54.15
CA SER A 625 -21.64 78.56 -55.38
C SER A 625 -21.09 79.97 -55.18
N PHE A 626 -20.67 80.63 -56.25
CA PHE A 626 -20.48 82.08 -56.28
C PHE A 626 -21.15 82.69 -57.51
N THR A 627 -21.35 84.01 -57.51
CA THR A 627 -21.97 84.73 -58.62
C THR A 627 -20.96 85.65 -59.31
N TRP A 628 -20.88 85.54 -60.64
CA TRP A 628 -20.11 86.45 -61.48
C TRP A 628 -21.03 87.49 -62.12
N SER A 629 -20.84 88.76 -61.80
CA SER A 629 -21.72 89.87 -62.27
C SER A 629 -20.97 90.97 -63.01
N THR A 630 -19.72 90.74 -63.41
CA THR A 630 -18.95 91.72 -64.18
C THR A 630 -19.26 91.58 -65.66
N GLU A 631 -19.79 92.66 -66.26
CA GLU A 631 -20.16 92.69 -67.68
C GLU A 631 -18.93 92.75 -68.60
N GLY A 632 -19.02 92.04 -69.73
CA GLY A 632 -17.96 91.83 -70.70
C GLY A 632 -17.70 90.34 -70.98
N SER A 633 -16.64 90.08 -71.76
CA SER A 633 -16.17 88.72 -72.09
C SER A 633 -14.93 88.40 -71.26
N TYR A 634 -15.03 87.42 -70.35
CA TYR A 634 -13.95 87.05 -69.43
C TYR A 634 -13.69 85.54 -69.41
N THR A 635 -12.44 85.18 -69.19
CA THR A 635 -12.07 83.84 -68.72
C THR A 635 -12.05 83.85 -67.20
N VAL A 636 -13.10 83.32 -66.58
CA VAL A 636 -13.23 83.22 -65.12
C VAL A 636 -12.43 82.02 -64.62
N LYS A 637 -11.48 82.27 -63.72
CA LYS A 637 -10.72 81.24 -63.01
C LYS A 637 -11.44 80.87 -61.73
N TYR A 638 -11.55 79.58 -61.43
CA TYR A 638 -12.15 79.10 -60.19
C TYR A 638 -11.50 77.79 -59.77
N ASN A 639 -11.63 77.48 -58.48
CA ASN A 639 -11.14 76.24 -57.90
C ASN A 639 -12.33 75.39 -57.45
N LEU A 640 -12.33 74.11 -57.85
CA LEU A 640 -13.17 73.09 -57.23
C LEU A 640 -12.34 72.37 -56.17
N ARG A 641 -12.83 72.28 -54.94
CA ARG A 641 -12.14 71.55 -53.85
C ARG A 641 -12.99 70.39 -53.39
N ARG A 642 -12.41 69.17 -53.36
CA ARG A 642 -13.06 68.00 -52.74
C ARG A 642 -13.28 68.27 -51.26
N THR A 643 -14.48 68.05 -50.76
CA THR A 643 -14.83 68.31 -49.36
C THR A 643 -14.19 67.32 -48.39
N THR A 644 -13.88 66.12 -48.86
CA THR A 644 -13.29 65.04 -48.04
C THR A 644 -11.77 65.05 -48.04
N THR A 645 -11.13 65.17 -49.21
CA THR A 645 -9.66 65.12 -49.35
C THR A 645 -8.99 66.49 -49.34
N GLU A 646 -9.77 67.58 -49.39
CA GLU A 646 -9.32 68.97 -49.52
C GLU A 646 -8.47 69.27 -50.78
N ILE A 647 -8.31 68.30 -51.69
CA ILE A 647 -7.59 68.49 -52.94
C ILE A 647 -8.30 69.54 -53.80
N VAL A 648 -7.50 70.49 -54.30
CA VAL A 648 -7.96 71.61 -55.11
C VAL A 648 -7.67 71.35 -56.59
N TYR A 649 -8.69 71.51 -57.42
CA TYR A 649 -8.64 71.41 -58.87
C TYR A 649 -8.89 72.80 -59.48
N GLU A 650 -7.87 73.36 -60.10
CA GLU A 650 -7.95 74.67 -60.76
C GLU A 650 -8.63 74.53 -62.13
N LYS A 651 -9.54 75.46 -62.42
CA LYS A 651 -10.41 75.45 -63.61
C LYS A 651 -10.60 76.85 -64.18
N THR A 652 -11.05 76.89 -65.44
CA THR A 652 -11.36 78.12 -66.17
C THR A 652 -12.64 77.95 -66.99
N LYS A 653 -13.48 78.99 -67.04
CA LYS A 653 -14.63 79.05 -67.94
C LYS A 653 -14.68 80.40 -68.65
N ASP A 654 -14.86 80.38 -69.96
CA ASP A 654 -15.14 81.59 -70.71
C ASP A 654 -16.62 81.94 -70.58
N VAL A 655 -16.90 83.18 -70.16
CA VAL A 655 -18.26 83.71 -70.01
C VAL A 655 -18.38 85.08 -70.68
N LYS A 656 -19.56 85.32 -71.25
CA LYS A 656 -19.95 86.61 -71.79
C LYS A 656 -21.19 87.08 -71.05
N TYR A 657 -21.09 88.14 -70.27
CA TYR A 657 -22.20 88.66 -69.46
C TYR A 657 -22.50 90.10 -69.84
N ASP A 658 -23.75 90.41 -70.13
CA ASP A 658 -24.20 91.77 -70.36
C ASP A 658 -25.71 91.85 -70.08
N HIS A 659 -26.09 92.56 -69.02
CA HIS A 659 -27.49 92.81 -68.68
C HIS A 659 -27.91 94.25 -68.98
N THR A 660 -26.97 95.11 -69.35
CA THR A 660 -27.22 96.51 -69.61
C THR A 660 -27.89 96.65 -70.97
N ALA A 661 -29.04 97.32 -70.99
CA ALA A 661 -29.76 97.52 -72.24
C ALA A 661 -29.01 98.52 -73.15
N PRO A 662 -28.97 98.27 -74.46
CA PRO A 662 -28.53 99.25 -75.44
C PRO A 662 -29.20 100.61 -75.25
N ALA A 663 -28.40 101.68 -75.29
CA ALA A 663 -28.88 103.04 -75.14
C ALA A 663 -28.64 103.88 -76.40
N LEU A 664 -29.40 104.96 -76.55
CA LEU A 664 -29.05 106.02 -77.50
C LEU A 664 -27.90 106.83 -76.89
N LYS A 665 -26.85 107.11 -77.67
CA LYS A 665 -25.78 108.01 -77.22
C LYS A 665 -26.36 109.39 -76.94
N ASP A 666 -26.11 109.93 -75.75
CA ASP A 666 -26.59 111.25 -75.36
C ASP A 666 -26.16 112.35 -76.37
N GLY A 667 -27.15 113.09 -76.87
CA GLY A 667 -26.96 114.17 -77.84
C GLY A 667 -28.10 114.29 -78.85
N ALA A 668 -28.27 115.47 -79.44
CA ALA A 668 -29.19 115.64 -80.57
C ALA A 668 -28.65 114.88 -81.81
N PRO A 669 -29.51 114.23 -82.62
CA PRO A 669 -29.06 113.56 -83.84
C PRO A 669 -28.46 114.57 -84.82
N THR A 670 -27.49 114.12 -85.61
CA THR A 670 -26.89 114.97 -86.64
C THR A 670 -27.82 114.97 -87.86
N VAL A 671 -28.31 116.14 -88.28
CA VAL A 671 -29.29 116.24 -89.39
C VAL A 671 -28.68 116.96 -90.58
N SER A 672 -28.72 116.35 -91.77
CA SER A 672 -28.23 116.93 -93.03
C SER A 672 -29.04 116.40 -94.21
N TYR A 673 -29.54 117.29 -95.09
CA TYR A 673 -30.24 116.95 -96.34
C TYR A 673 -31.19 115.74 -96.27
N LEU A 674 -32.22 115.83 -95.41
CA LEU A 674 -33.25 114.79 -95.19
C LEU A 674 -32.73 113.49 -94.53
N GLU A 675 -31.52 113.48 -93.98
CA GLU A 675 -30.93 112.37 -93.23
C GLU A 675 -30.70 112.77 -91.76
N ALA A 676 -31.05 111.88 -90.82
CA ALA A 676 -30.77 112.03 -89.39
C ALA A 676 -29.96 110.85 -88.88
N THR A 677 -28.75 111.10 -88.39
CA THR A 677 -27.87 110.07 -87.86
C THR A 677 -28.00 109.99 -86.34
N PHE A 678 -28.44 108.82 -85.86
CA PHE A 678 -28.47 108.44 -84.46
C PHE A 678 -27.32 107.48 -84.17
N THR A 679 -26.62 107.66 -83.04
CA THR A 679 -25.60 106.72 -82.59
C THR A 679 -26.18 105.89 -81.44
N LEU A 680 -26.30 104.59 -81.65
CA LEU A 680 -26.64 103.64 -80.61
C LEU A 680 -25.35 103.20 -79.93
N THR A 681 -25.36 103.08 -78.60
CA THR A 681 -24.22 102.65 -77.79
C THR A 681 -24.61 101.51 -76.90
N ASP A 682 -23.77 100.49 -76.94
CA ASP A 682 -23.71 99.43 -75.96
C ASP A 682 -22.22 99.23 -75.65
N ALA A 683 -21.86 99.25 -74.37
CA ALA A 683 -20.46 99.29 -73.97
C ALA A 683 -19.79 97.90 -74.01
N THR A 684 -20.57 96.83 -74.17
CA THR A 684 -20.17 95.46 -73.81
C THR A 684 -20.50 94.46 -74.90
N SER A 685 -21.78 94.10 -75.09
CA SER A 685 -22.21 93.12 -76.10
C SER A 685 -22.39 93.73 -77.49
N GLY A 686 -22.46 95.05 -77.59
CA GLY A 686 -22.70 95.78 -78.83
C GLY A 686 -24.18 95.84 -79.21
N ILE A 687 -24.47 96.46 -80.36
CA ILE A 687 -25.84 96.61 -80.87
C ILE A 687 -26.13 95.48 -81.86
N ALA A 688 -26.87 94.46 -81.44
CA ALA A 688 -27.21 93.35 -82.32
C ALA A 688 -28.26 93.71 -83.38
N SER A 689 -29.22 94.56 -83.02
CA SER A 689 -30.25 95.04 -83.94
C SER A 689 -30.81 96.37 -83.46
N TYR A 690 -31.39 97.12 -84.37
CA TYR A 690 -32.21 98.27 -84.02
C TYR A 690 -33.42 98.32 -84.95
N SER A 691 -34.46 98.95 -84.45
CA SER A 691 -35.62 99.32 -85.25
C SER A 691 -35.99 100.74 -84.89
N TYR A 692 -36.47 101.49 -85.87
CA TYR A 692 -36.93 102.84 -85.66
C TYR A 692 -38.23 103.07 -86.46
N THR A 693 -39.01 104.02 -85.99
CA THR A 693 -40.18 104.55 -86.69
C THR A 693 -39.97 106.05 -86.87
N LEU A 694 -40.18 106.54 -88.09
CA LEU A 694 -40.12 107.96 -88.42
C LEU A 694 -41.50 108.41 -88.89
N ASP A 695 -42.04 109.47 -88.29
CA ASP A 695 -43.27 110.17 -88.67
C ASP A 695 -44.38 109.26 -89.23
N ASP A 696 -44.95 108.47 -88.32
CA ASP A 696 -46.25 107.77 -88.38
C ASP A 696 -46.55 106.71 -89.46
N GLY A 697 -45.60 106.24 -90.27
CA GLY A 697 -45.91 105.05 -91.09
C GLY A 697 -44.86 104.44 -92.01
N SER A 698 -43.93 103.64 -91.47
CA SER A 698 -43.40 102.36 -92.02
C SER A 698 -42.10 102.01 -91.29
N THR A 699 -42.05 100.89 -90.57
CA THR A 699 -40.81 100.36 -89.98
C THR A 699 -39.92 99.79 -91.08
N ASP A 700 -38.72 100.32 -91.24
CA ASP A 700 -37.65 99.64 -91.99
C ASP A 700 -36.71 98.97 -90.99
N PRO A 701 -36.81 97.64 -90.78
CA PRO A 701 -35.81 96.90 -90.03
C PRO A 701 -34.55 96.76 -90.90
N ALA A 702 -33.70 97.78 -90.90
CA ALA A 702 -32.35 97.65 -91.40
C ALA A 702 -31.56 96.75 -90.46
N ASN A 703 -31.48 95.47 -90.79
CA ASN A 703 -30.52 94.55 -90.20
C ASN A 703 -29.13 94.99 -90.69
N VAL A 704 -28.42 95.83 -89.93
CA VAL A 704 -27.08 96.32 -90.32
C VAL A 704 -26.06 95.22 -90.13
N GLY A 705 -26.01 94.32 -91.11
CA GLY A 705 -24.84 93.54 -91.44
C GLY A 705 -24.00 94.28 -92.48
N HIS A 706 -23.30 95.35 -92.10
CA HIS A 706 -21.99 95.67 -92.68
C HIS A 706 -21.19 96.60 -91.77
N ASN A 707 -20.15 96.01 -91.21
CA ASN A 707 -19.00 96.59 -90.55
C ASN A 707 -18.32 97.65 -91.43
N ASP A 708 -18.02 98.83 -90.86
CA ASP A 708 -16.82 99.61 -91.19
C ASP A 708 -16.57 100.64 -90.06
N ASN A 709 -15.59 100.35 -89.20
CA ASN A 709 -14.77 101.42 -88.65
C ASN A 709 -13.29 101.07 -88.82
N VAL A 710 -12.61 101.95 -89.55
CA VAL A 710 -11.17 102.00 -89.74
C VAL A 710 -10.61 103.05 -88.79
N ASN A 711 -9.68 102.65 -87.92
CA ASN A 711 -8.53 103.39 -87.35
C ASN A 711 -8.14 102.64 -86.06
N GLY A 712 -6.93 102.17 -85.80
CA GLY A 712 -5.60 102.38 -86.37
C GLY A 712 -4.64 102.07 -85.22
N ASP A 713 -3.69 101.15 -85.44
CA ASP A 713 -2.66 100.75 -84.46
C ASP A 713 -1.81 101.94 -83.97
N PRO A 714 -1.22 101.84 -82.76
CA PRO A 714 0.25 101.78 -82.74
C PRO A 714 0.86 100.81 -81.69
N GLU A 715 1.89 100.09 -82.16
CA GLU A 715 3.01 99.35 -81.51
C GLU A 715 3.21 99.50 -79.97
N ALA A 716 3.23 98.39 -79.20
CA ALA A 716 4.34 97.45 -78.86
C ALA A 716 5.21 97.91 -77.66
N PRO A 717 5.71 97.04 -76.73
CA PRO A 717 6.62 95.92 -77.04
C PRO A 717 6.47 94.61 -76.20
N SER A 718 7.20 93.57 -76.61
CA SER A 718 7.48 92.24 -75.98
C SER A 718 7.81 92.25 -74.47
N PRO A 719 7.75 91.14 -73.69
CA PRO A 719 7.93 89.71 -74.04
C PRO A 719 6.76 88.76 -73.74
#